data_AF-A0A961AYM8-F1
#
_entry.id   AF-A0A961AYM8-F1
#
_cell.length_a   1.000
_cell.length_b   1.000
_cell.length_c   1.000
_cell.angle_alpha   90.00
_cell.angle_beta   90.00
_cell.angle_gamma   90.00
#
_symmetry.space_group_name_H-M   'P 1'
#
loop_
_entity.id
_entity.type
_entity.pdbx_description
1 polymer ?
#
loop_
_entity_poly.entity_id
_entity_poly.type
_entity_poly.pdbx_seq_one_letter_code
_entity_poly.pdbx_strand_id
1 'polypeptide(L)'
;MLPRLSIRPWRHLRRVAGRAVLIAGAGLGPPIGIAPAQEPEKAPPAESAPFFGLQNLALGQAAAASTEDLGDRGDAAFANDGDEGTRWRAARSRAGEWWQVDLGEPKPLRAAALRWEDADGAYRYRLEASADGISWRELADFSKNRTPRGLTVHRFAEAEAARYVRVVFLGADAGQWAGLREFAAWSDAGAGAPFLEKAGEAPPPPIEPERRESNGHSTTIHTPLVTPSGAGTDPLLATIRVPEDWSATVFARPPEVSHPVFVKAAGEPGAVFVATDPNGATGRATGRGKVLLIRDTDGDGAADVFHEFIPRIDTPRGLEWDGEWLYVMHAPTLSAWRDTDGDGVADEERRLVEGIGFGLEDRPGENTSNGVTLGLDGWLYLAIGDYGFLKATGADGVSCRLRGGGVARVRTDGTGLHVFSRGTRNLYEIALSPGLTAAARGNTNDGAGWETRLHAFTGFEHHGYPSLFRDFEDSVVPPVAEYGPGAGAGAVWLSGKALPLPWTGAPATCDWGRNLIYRHDVRADGAGFRETAQHEFIAIPLPVDLDLDGTGRIYVASWRPGESSDPAEGAGFVASILPPGWKSGAPPAAVTLASPGLRERVLASRDLLRSGRANVPDLEALAIVPESGEETAAAAIFTLAQLDGSEASDALVRLAGSESPAIRRLAIRAFGDRPEAKNHPLFRRLPAEKDAAALREFIVALGRGGSDDSDLVGGLLKIAGHDDPVVAHTAVETLAALRAVNTCFKCLDDKARYREWPGAFRALARLPELTVVYGLIDRFKKTDSSLIRAGAVRALCRLYFREGDWAGDPWGARPDTAGPFFDRSRWEGTPHIDTALRAALKDRRIDKTFILSELGRHRIDLGHLKELLVYAAEIPELEPAAVRLLLDGAEEVPDALPFLTFLATNENRAGELRLLAATGLARSADDMAVAAALETAAEREALDALPATRARVLAALLANPTHGGRTDWLLEEAFGPNENAAALAWALLLRMSERDSPSPVIRGEIERAIAQARARPGTFVVLLRGLAESAPRGFEGVVREGLKSKDARVAAAAREAEASIGKAKAGD
;
A
#
# COMPACT_ATOMS: atom_id res chain seq x y z
N MET A 1 71.19 15.38 -14.04
CA MET A 1 71.91 16.58 -13.57
C MET A 1 71.33 16.98 -12.21
N LEU A 2 72.13 16.82 -11.15
CA LEU A 2 71.97 17.42 -9.82
C LEU A 2 72.11 18.96 -9.91
N PRO A 3 71.74 19.80 -8.90
CA PRO A 3 71.96 19.56 -7.45
C PRO A 3 70.86 20.08 -6.46
N ARG A 4 70.63 19.42 -5.31
CA ARG A 4 71.10 19.72 -3.91
C ARG A 4 70.26 20.79 -3.17
N LEU A 5 70.04 20.82 -1.85
CA LEU A 5 70.40 20.07 -0.61
C LEU A 5 69.46 20.64 0.48
N SER A 6 68.78 19.83 1.30
CA SER A 6 69.15 19.44 2.69
C SER A 6 69.30 20.59 3.71
N ILE A 7 68.64 20.45 4.87
CA ILE A 7 69.28 20.30 6.21
C ILE A 7 68.20 19.86 7.26
N ARG A 8 68.31 18.60 7.70
CA ARG A 8 68.04 18.10 9.08
C ARG A 8 69.21 18.58 9.98
N PRO A 9 69.20 18.61 11.35
CA PRO A 9 69.03 17.40 12.21
C PRO A 9 68.70 17.47 13.75
N TRP A 10 68.13 16.35 14.26
CA TRP A 10 68.41 15.61 15.53
C TRP A 10 67.91 16.20 16.88
N ARG A 11 67.58 15.47 17.97
CA ARG A 11 68.20 14.29 18.63
C ARG A 11 67.25 13.79 19.78
N HIS A 12 66.86 12.51 19.86
CA HIS A 12 67.33 11.44 20.80
C HIS A 12 66.56 11.18 22.14
N LEU A 13 66.06 9.93 22.28
CA LEU A 13 66.37 8.85 23.30
C LEU A 13 65.62 8.98 24.64
N ARG A 14 65.18 7.95 25.40
CA ARG A 14 65.38 6.47 25.58
C ARG A 14 64.30 6.03 26.62
N ARG A 15 63.73 4.82 26.75
CA ARG A 15 64.17 3.40 26.90
C ARG A 15 62.92 2.52 26.61
N VAL A 16 62.89 1.38 25.88
CA VAL A 16 63.61 0.08 25.87
C VAL A 16 63.22 -0.91 26.98
N ALA A 17 62.55 -2.01 26.60
CA ALA A 17 62.99 -3.42 26.64
C ALA A 17 61.83 -4.35 26.19
N GLY A 18 61.93 -5.43 25.40
CA GLY A 18 63.00 -6.14 24.67
C GLY A 18 62.32 -7.11 23.65
N ARG A 19 62.81 -7.22 22.40
CA ARG A 19 63.58 -8.36 21.79
C ARG A 19 62.87 -9.74 21.86
N ALA A 20 62.79 -10.59 20.83
CA ALA A 20 63.48 -10.77 19.54
C ALA A 20 62.59 -11.66 18.61
N VAL A 21 62.47 -11.39 17.29
CA VAL A 21 63.20 -11.97 16.13
C VAL A 21 63.26 -13.51 16.07
N LEU A 22 62.60 -14.17 15.10
CA LEU A 22 63.22 -14.71 13.86
C LEU A 22 62.18 -15.39 12.93
N ILE A 23 62.50 -15.35 11.64
CA ILE A 23 61.75 -15.83 10.47
C ILE A 23 62.30 -17.20 10.02
N ALA A 24 61.42 -18.13 9.65
CA ALA A 24 61.59 -19.21 8.65
C ALA A 24 60.19 -19.82 8.46
N GLY A 25 59.70 -20.32 7.32
CA GLY A 25 60.21 -20.65 6.00
C GLY A 25 59.09 -21.48 5.31
N ALA A 26 59.12 -21.53 3.98
CA ALA A 26 58.15 -22.10 3.04
C ALA A 26 57.55 -23.49 3.36
N GLY A 27 56.39 -23.79 2.73
CA GLY A 27 56.04 -25.17 2.37
C GLY A 27 54.55 -25.49 2.21
N LEU A 28 54.12 -25.74 0.98
CA LEU A 28 52.86 -26.39 0.59
C LEU A 28 52.80 -27.86 1.06
N GLY A 29 51.61 -28.35 1.45
CA GLY A 29 51.27 -29.80 1.44
C GLY A 29 50.29 -30.26 2.54
N PRO A 30 49.19 -31.01 2.21
CA PRO A 30 48.10 -31.43 3.12
C PRO A 30 48.44 -32.79 3.81
N PRO A 31 47.71 -33.30 4.85
CA PRO A 31 46.37 -33.90 4.69
C PRO A 31 45.40 -33.82 5.91
N ILE A 32 44.17 -34.21 5.58
CA ILE A 32 42.97 -34.56 6.37
C ILE A 32 43.24 -35.17 7.77
N GLY A 33 42.43 -34.78 8.77
CA GLY A 33 42.28 -35.52 10.03
C GLY A 33 41.30 -34.85 11.02
N ILE A 34 40.14 -35.48 11.23
CA ILE A 34 39.04 -35.09 12.13
C ILE A 34 39.42 -35.36 13.60
N ALA A 35 39.13 -34.41 14.52
CA ALA A 35 38.72 -34.62 15.94
C ALA A 35 38.44 -33.24 16.61
N PRO A 36 37.92 -33.17 17.86
CA PRO A 36 36.52 -33.35 18.28
C PRO A 36 35.93 -32.07 18.91
N ALA A 37 34.62 -32.09 19.16
CA ALA A 37 33.84 -30.98 19.71
C ALA A 37 34.30 -30.52 21.11
N GLN A 38 34.50 -29.20 21.28
CA GLN A 38 34.59 -28.51 22.57
C GLN A 38 33.27 -27.77 22.86
N GLU A 39 32.89 -27.78 24.13
CA GLU A 39 31.67 -27.22 24.70
C GLU A 39 31.49 -25.71 24.39
N PRO A 40 30.25 -25.24 24.14
CA PRO A 40 29.99 -23.83 23.90
C PRO A 40 30.02 -23.05 25.22
N GLU A 41 30.87 -22.03 25.25
CA GLU A 41 30.95 -20.96 26.24
C GLU A 41 29.61 -20.19 26.28
N LYS A 42 29.07 -19.95 27.49
CA LYS A 42 27.79 -19.24 27.74
C LYS A 42 27.81 -17.85 27.10
N ALA A 43 26.90 -17.62 26.16
CA ALA A 43 26.62 -16.29 25.60
C ALA A 43 26.07 -15.33 26.68
N PRO A 44 26.37 -14.02 26.62
CA PRO A 44 25.70 -13.03 27.45
C PRO A 44 24.21 -12.93 27.06
N PRO A 45 23.31 -12.59 28.01
CA PRO A 45 21.87 -12.53 27.75
C PRO A 45 21.57 -11.47 26.68
N ALA A 46 20.71 -11.84 25.72
CA ALA A 46 20.26 -10.98 24.64
C ALA A 46 19.41 -9.83 25.21
N GLU A 47 19.87 -8.59 25.10
CA GLU A 47 19.04 -7.41 25.31
C GLU A 47 18.07 -7.29 24.13
N SER A 48 16.80 -7.61 24.38
CA SER A 48 15.70 -7.38 23.44
C SER A 48 15.15 -5.95 23.59
N ALA A 49 14.85 -5.33 22.45
CA ALA A 49 14.31 -3.98 22.36
C ALA A 49 12.91 -3.89 23.01
N PRO A 50 12.55 -2.77 23.68
CA PRO A 50 11.24 -2.62 24.29
C PRO A 50 10.13 -2.46 23.23
N PHE A 51 9.26 -3.45 23.12
CA PHE A 51 7.98 -3.36 22.39
C PHE A 51 6.96 -2.56 23.25
N PHE A 52 6.31 -1.55 22.68
CA PHE A 52 5.25 -0.71 23.30
C PHE A 52 5.58 0.05 24.59
N GLY A 53 6.84 0.15 25.03
CA GLY A 53 7.21 0.91 26.23
C GLY A 53 6.73 0.32 27.56
N LEU A 54 6.31 -0.96 27.58
CA LEU A 54 5.90 -1.66 28.81
C LEU A 54 6.93 -2.74 29.17
N GLN A 55 7.53 -2.62 30.36
CA GLN A 55 8.55 -3.53 30.86
C GLN A 55 7.93 -4.85 31.35
N ASN A 56 8.34 -6.01 30.79
CA ASN A 56 8.03 -7.32 31.37
C ASN A 56 8.81 -7.46 32.69
N LEU A 57 8.10 -7.45 33.81
CA LEU A 57 8.66 -7.51 35.15
C LEU A 57 9.37 -8.84 35.43
N ALA A 58 8.97 -9.91 34.74
CA ALA A 58 9.49 -11.26 34.95
C ALA A 58 10.69 -11.61 34.06
N LEU A 59 10.94 -10.87 32.98
CA LEU A 59 11.98 -11.20 32.00
C LEU A 59 13.37 -11.26 32.64
N GLY A 60 14.05 -12.39 32.51
CA GLY A 60 15.41 -12.63 33.01
C GLY A 60 15.53 -12.61 34.55
N GLN A 61 14.41 -12.56 35.28
CA GLN A 61 14.42 -12.58 36.74
C GLN A 61 14.72 -13.98 37.30
N ALA A 62 15.14 -14.05 38.56
CA ALA A 62 15.43 -15.32 39.20
C ALA A 62 14.16 -16.17 39.32
N ALA A 63 14.16 -17.35 38.71
CA ALA A 63 13.05 -18.31 38.76
C ALA A 63 13.43 -19.56 39.55
N ALA A 64 12.43 -20.22 40.11
CA ALA A 64 12.55 -21.48 40.83
C ALA A 64 11.31 -22.34 40.59
N ALA A 65 11.47 -23.65 40.70
CA ALA A 65 10.36 -24.59 40.59
C ALA A 65 10.42 -25.68 41.65
N SER A 66 9.32 -26.40 41.83
CA SER A 66 9.22 -27.55 42.73
C SER A 66 10.14 -28.70 42.32
N THR A 67 10.19 -29.00 41.02
CA THR A 67 11.07 -29.98 40.39
C THR A 67 11.37 -29.56 38.95
N GLU A 68 12.43 -30.12 38.37
CA GLU A 68 12.90 -29.78 37.02
C GLU A 68 13.37 -31.04 36.29
N ASP A 69 12.97 -31.22 35.04
CA ASP A 69 13.51 -32.25 34.14
C ASP A 69 14.69 -31.70 33.33
N LEU A 70 15.89 -31.76 33.91
CA LEU A 70 17.10 -31.26 33.27
C LEU A 70 17.52 -32.06 32.01
N GLY A 71 16.99 -33.26 31.81
CA GLY A 71 17.30 -34.11 30.64
C GLY A 71 16.76 -33.52 29.33
N ASP A 72 15.64 -32.82 29.40
CA ASP A 72 14.93 -32.18 28.27
C ASP A 72 15.15 -30.65 28.22
N ARG A 73 16.15 -30.14 28.94
CA ARG A 73 16.40 -28.70 29.15
C ARG A 73 15.20 -28.00 29.82
N GLY A 74 14.63 -28.60 30.86
CA GLY A 74 13.47 -28.10 31.60
C GLY A 74 13.77 -27.20 32.82
N ASP A 75 14.74 -26.28 32.73
CA ASP A 75 15.17 -25.38 33.83
C ASP A 75 14.11 -24.31 34.13
N ALA A 76 13.90 -23.94 35.40
CA ALA A 76 12.96 -22.88 35.77
C ALA A 76 13.28 -21.53 35.11
N ALA A 77 14.56 -21.19 34.91
CA ALA A 77 14.96 -19.92 34.29
C ALA A 77 14.52 -19.78 32.83
N PHE A 78 14.13 -20.88 32.17
CA PHE A 78 13.68 -20.86 30.78
C PHE A 78 12.23 -20.46 30.59
N ALA A 79 11.42 -20.45 31.64
CA ALA A 79 10.04 -19.97 31.54
C ALA A 79 9.93 -18.45 31.70
N ASN A 80 11.03 -17.70 31.66
CA ASN A 80 11.03 -16.25 31.65
C ASN A 80 12.26 -15.64 30.96
N ASP A 81 12.87 -16.35 30.00
CA ASP A 81 14.14 -15.94 29.35
C ASP A 81 13.97 -15.12 28.06
N GLY A 82 12.74 -15.03 27.53
CA GLY A 82 12.41 -14.37 26.27
C GLY A 82 12.45 -15.28 25.04
N ASP A 83 12.71 -16.58 25.19
CA ASP A 83 12.84 -17.56 24.09
C ASP A 83 11.77 -18.66 24.17
N GLU A 84 10.73 -18.57 23.32
CA GLU A 84 9.68 -19.60 23.26
C GLU A 84 10.19 -21.00 22.81
N GLY A 85 11.43 -21.12 22.35
CA GLY A 85 12.09 -22.39 22.07
C GLY A 85 12.50 -23.17 23.32
N THR A 86 12.74 -22.49 24.44
CA THR A 86 13.09 -23.09 25.74
C THR A 86 11.81 -23.32 26.56
N ARG A 87 11.91 -23.99 27.72
CA ARG A 87 10.79 -24.20 28.65
C ARG A 87 11.27 -24.63 30.01
N TRP A 88 10.51 -24.32 31.04
CA TRP A 88 10.51 -25.08 32.27
C TRP A 88 9.60 -26.31 32.13
N ARG A 89 10.01 -27.45 32.71
CA ARG A 89 9.15 -28.63 32.89
C ARG A 89 9.45 -29.31 34.22
N ALA A 90 8.41 -29.65 34.99
CA ALA A 90 8.55 -30.44 36.20
C ALA A 90 9.08 -31.86 35.92
N ALA A 91 9.87 -32.41 36.84
CA ALA A 91 10.45 -33.76 36.72
C ALA A 91 9.38 -34.87 36.68
N ARG A 92 8.16 -34.58 37.16
CA ARG A 92 7.03 -35.51 37.22
C ARG A 92 5.72 -34.76 36.95
N SER A 93 4.78 -35.38 36.24
CA SER A 93 3.45 -34.79 36.04
C SER A 93 2.54 -35.14 37.25
N ARG A 94 2.60 -34.30 38.29
CA ARG A 94 1.77 -34.43 39.50
C ARG A 94 1.08 -33.11 39.83
N ALA A 95 -0.12 -33.19 40.40
CA ALA A 95 -0.76 -32.02 40.98
C ALA A 95 0.06 -31.52 42.18
N GLY A 96 0.29 -30.21 42.25
CA GLY A 96 1.10 -29.53 43.26
C GLY A 96 2.50 -29.12 42.79
N GLU A 97 2.93 -29.50 41.59
CA GLU A 97 4.14 -28.93 40.99
C GLU A 97 3.93 -27.43 40.74
N TRP A 98 4.97 -26.62 40.92
CA TRP A 98 4.88 -25.17 40.78
C TRP A 98 6.12 -24.57 40.15
N TRP A 99 5.93 -23.44 39.49
CA TRP A 99 6.99 -22.56 38.98
C TRP A 99 6.78 -21.16 39.55
N GLN A 100 7.87 -20.46 39.88
CA GLN A 100 7.85 -19.17 40.55
C GLN A 100 8.94 -18.24 40.02
N VAL A 101 8.65 -16.95 39.93
CA VAL A 101 9.63 -15.88 39.66
C VAL A 101 9.73 -14.89 40.82
N ASP A 102 10.94 -14.46 41.17
CA ASP A 102 11.24 -13.34 42.08
C ASP A 102 11.49 -12.06 41.28
N LEU A 103 10.55 -11.13 41.30
CA LEU A 103 10.60 -9.83 40.62
C LEU A 103 11.61 -8.84 41.26
N GLY A 104 12.33 -9.28 42.30
CA GLY A 104 13.40 -8.57 43.01
C GLY A 104 12.91 -7.80 44.24
N GLU A 105 11.82 -7.06 44.09
CA GLU A 105 11.15 -6.28 45.14
C GLU A 105 9.63 -6.27 44.93
N PRO A 106 8.81 -5.93 45.95
CA PRO A 106 7.37 -5.84 45.78
C PRO A 106 6.98 -4.75 44.77
N LYS A 107 6.44 -5.17 43.62
CA LYS A 107 5.99 -4.30 42.53
C LYS A 107 4.47 -4.41 42.34
N PRO A 108 3.79 -3.35 41.90
CA PRO A 108 2.38 -3.46 41.54
C PRO A 108 2.24 -4.39 40.33
N LEU A 109 1.45 -5.44 40.47
CA LEU A 109 1.12 -6.41 39.43
C LEU A 109 -0.33 -6.23 39.01
N ARG A 110 -0.56 -5.93 37.74
CA ARG A 110 -1.90 -5.74 37.15
C ARG A 110 -2.22 -6.72 36.04
N ALA A 111 -1.23 -7.41 35.48
CA ALA A 111 -1.44 -8.48 34.52
C ALA A 111 -0.33 -9.52 34.56
N ALA A 112 -0.66 -10.74 34.15
CA ALA A 112 0.30 -11.83 33.94
C ALA A 112 -0.11 -12.69 32.75
N ALA A 113 0.86 -13.27 32.04
CA ALA A 113 0.63 -14.17 30.92
C ALA A 113 1.45 -15.45 31.07
N LEU A 114 0.85 -16.58 30.72
CA LEU A 114 1.43 -17.91 30.80
C LEU A 114 1.32 -18.58 29.43
N ARG A 115 2.46 -18.86 28.81
CA ARG A 115 2.57 -19.71 27.63
C ARG A 115 2.88 -21.13 28.10
N TRP A 116 1.92 -22.03 27.96
CA TRP A 116 2.06 -23.41 28.40
C TRP A 116 2.96 -24.21 27.46
N GLU A 117 3.54 -25.30 27.97
CA GLU A 117 4.36 -26.21 27.17
C GLU A 117 3.62 -26.80 25.96
N ASP A 118 2.37 -27.20 26.18
CA ASP A 118 1.50 -27.84 25.18
C ASP A 118 0.27 -26.95 24.95
N ALA A 119 0.00 -26.57 23.70
CA ALA A 119 -1.13 -25.69 23.39
C ALA A 119 -2.50 -26.38 23.53
N ASP A 120 -2.51 -27.71 23.41
CA ASP A 120 -3.71 -28.55 23.42
C ASP A 120 -4.10 -28.99 24.85
N GLY A 121 -3.30 -28.64 25.85
CA GLY A 121 -3.58 -28.93 27.25
C GLY A 121 -4.58 -27.97 27.88
N ALA A 122 -5.67 -28.51 28.45
CA ALA A 122 -6.51 -27.77 29.39
C ALA A 122 -5.86 -27.77 30.79
N TYR A 123 -4.85 -26.91 30.98
CA TYR A 123 -4.14 -26.78 32.24
C TYR A 123 -5.05 -26.28 33.36
N ARG A 124 -5.14 -27.05 34.45
CA ARG A 124 -5.71 -26.62 35.73
C ARG A 124 -4.57 -26.10 36.59
N TYR A 125 -4.71 -24.89 37.10
CA TYR A 125 -3.68 -24.26 37.89
C TYR A 125 -4.26 -23.16 38.78
N ARG A 126 -3.44 -22.68 39.70
CA ARG A 126 -3.66 -21.43 40.42
C ARG A 126 -2.50 -20.49 40.17
N LEU A 127 -2.81 -19.21 40.00
CA LEU A 127 -1.82 -18.14 39.96
C LEU A 127 -1.86 -17.44 41.31
N GLU A 128 -0.71 -17.33 41.97
CA GLU A 128 -0.57 -16.76 43.30
C GLU A 128 0.53 -15.70 43.30
N ALA A 129 0.40 -14.68 44.14
CA ALA A 129 1.44 -13.70 44.39
C ALA A 129 1.71 -13.51 45.88
N SER A 130 2.92 -13.07 46.18
CA SER A 130 3.36 -12.78 47.53
C SER A 130 4.36 -11.63 47.54
N ALA A 131 4.25 -10.73 48.52
CA ALA A 131 5.25 -9.68 48.73
C ALA A 131 6.45 -10.14 49.58
N ASP A 132 6.27 -11.18 50.41
CA ASP A 132 7.21 -11.63 51.43
C ASP A 132 7.72 -13.08 51.22
N GLY A 133 7.13 -13.82 50.27
CA GLY A 133 7.43 -15.24 49.99
C GLY A 133 6.79 -16.21 50.99
N ILE A 134 6.12 -15.71 52.03
CA ILE A 134 5.51 -16.50 53.12
C ILE A 134 3.99 -16.50 52.99
N SER A 135 3.40 -15.32 52.80
CA SER A 135 1.97 -15.09 52.71
C SER A 135 1.57 -15.00 51.24
N TRP A 136 0.76 -15.95 50.77
CA TRP A 136 0.37 -16.05 49.37
C TRP A 136 -1.09 -15.67 49.18
N ARG A 137 -1.34 -14.77 48.22
CA ARG A 137 -2.66 -14.37 47.77
C ARG A 137 -2.93 -15.01 46.40
N GLU A 138 -4.10 -15.60 46.24
CA GLU A 138 -4.55 -16.13 44.96
C GLU A 138 -4.96 -14.97 44.04
N LEU A 139 -4.38 -14.94 42.84
CA LEU A 139 -4.66 -13.97 41.79
C LEU A 139 -5.67 -14.48 40.77
N ALA A 140 -5.61 -15.78 40.46
CA ALA A 140 -6.55 -16.45 39.57
C ALA A 140 -6.67 -17.94 39.91
N ASP A 141 -7.91 -18.45 39.92
CA ASP A 141 -8.21 -19.86 40.11
C ASP A 141 -8.72 -20.49 38.81
N PHE A 142 -7.89 -21.35 38.22
CA PHE A 142 -8.20 -22.17 37.05
C PHE A 142 -8.25 -23.66 37.40
N SER A 143 -8.47 -24.01 38.67
CA SER A 143 -8.56 -25.40 39.15
C SER A 143 -9.65 -26.22 38.46
N LYS A 144 -10.67 -25.58 37.91
CA LYS A 144 -11.77 -26.21 37.15
C LYS A 144 -11.66 -26.02 35.64
N ASN A 145 -10.53 -25.52 35.13
CA ASN A 145 -10.34 -25.34 33.70
C ASN A 145 -10.55 -26.67 32.93
N ARG A 146 -11.26 -26.57 31.81
CA ARG A 146 -11.56 -27.65 30.85
C ARG A 146 -11.31 -27.18 29.41
N THR A 147 -10.79 -25.97 29.23
CA THR A 147 -10.57 -25.35 27.92
C THR A 147 -9.07 -25.31 27.65
N PRO A 148 -8.58 -25.99 26.61
CA PRO A 148 -7.20 -25.85 26.13
C PRO A 148 -6.90 -24.41 25.75
N ARG A 149 -5.77 -23.89 26.24
CA ARG A 149 -5.27 -22.55 25.91
C ARG A 149 -3.76 -22.56 25.99
N GLY A 150 -3.06 -22.56 24.86
CA GLY A 150 -1.60 -22.47 24.83
C GLY A 150 -1.06 -21.16 25.41
N LEU A 151 -1.84 -20.09 25.36
CA LEU A 151 -1.55 -18.82 26.04
C LEU A 151 -2.73 -18.44 26.95
N THR A 152 -2.46 -18.18 28.22
CA THR A 152 -3.46 -17.60 29.14
C THR A 152 -2.99 -16.26 29.66
N VAL A 153 -3.86 -15.25 29.58
CA VAL A 153 -3.60 -13.89 30.09
C VAL A 153 -4.58 -13.59 31.21
N HIS A 154 -4.05 -13.10 32.33
CA HIS A 154 -4.78 -12.65 33.51
C HIS A 154 -4.63 -11.15 33.65
N ARG A 155 -5.74 -10.46 33.93
CA ARG A 155 -5.78 -9.03 34.25
C ARG A 155 -6.44 -8.85 35.60
N PHE A 156 -5.83 -8.04 36.46
CA PHE A 156 -6.28 -7.79 37.81
C PHE A 156 -6.88 -6.39 37.90
N ALA A 157 -8.10 -6.29 38.42
CA ALA A 157 -8.81 -5.01 38.55
C ALA A 157 -8.07 -4.03 39.48
N GLU A 158 -7.44 -4.58 40.53
CA GLU A 158 -6.59 -3.85 41.46
C GLU A 158 -5.13 -4.28 41.30
N ALA A 159 -4.21 -3.36 41.56
CA ALA A 159 -2.78 -3.67 41.55
C ALA A 159 -2.40 -4.47 42.79
N GLU A 160 -1.78 -5.63 42.61
CA GLU A 160 -1.32 -6.47 43.70
C GLU A 160 0.17 -6.25 43.94
N ALA A 161 0.56 -5.97 45.19
CA ALA A 161 1.98 -5.87 45.52
C ALA A 161 2.62 -7.27 45.50
N ALA A 162 3.34 -7.58 44.44
CA ALA A 162 3.96 -8.88 44.22
C ALA A 162 5.48 -8.73 44.10
N ARG A 163 6.21 -9.44 44.96
CA ARG A 163 7.64 -9.73 44.72
C ARG A 163 7.77 -11.11 44.08
N TYR A 164 7.02 -12.08 44.58
CA TYR A 164 6.99 -13.43 44.06
C TYR A 164 5.67 -13.67 43.34
N VAL A 165 5.74 -14.30 42.16
CA VAL A 165 4.56 -14.79 41.44
C VAL A 165 4.76 -16.28 41.17
N ARG A 166 3.75 -17.09 41.51
CA ARG A 166 3.81 -18.54 41.45
C ARG A 166 2.63 -19.12 40.68
N VAL A 167 2.93 -20.06 39.80
CA VAL A 167 1.98 -20.87 39.07
C VAL A 167 1.97 -22.26 39.70
N VAL A 168 0.87 -22.65 40.33
CA VAL A 168 0.69 -23.97 40.94
C VAL A 168 -0.12 -24.86 40.01
N PHE A 169 0.50 -25.87 39.42
CA PHE A 169 -0.14 -26.83 38.53
C PHE A 169 -0.99 -27.83 39.32
N LEU A 170 -2.22 -28.05 38.87
CA LEU A 170 -3.21 -28.92 39.50
C LEU A 170 -3.61 -30.12 38.61
N GLY A 171 -3.16 -30.15 37.35
CA GLY A 171 -3.39 -31.24 36.40
C GLY A 171 -3.81 -30.76 35.00
N ALA A 172 -3.95 -31.67 34.05
CA ALA A 172 -4.46 -31.42 32.69
C ALA A 172 -5.33 -32.59 32.20
N ASP A 173 -6.08 -32.42 31.10
CA ASP A 173 -7.10 -33.38 30.65
C ASP A 173 -6.55 -34.65 29.95
N ALA A 174 -5.33 -34.63 29.40
CA ALA A 174 -4.73 -35.77 28.68
C ALA A 174 -3.33 -36.18 29.18
N GLY A 175 -3.00 -35.90 30.44
CA GLY A 175 -1.73 -36.31 31.05
C GLY A 175 -0.52 -35.44 30.69
N GLN A 176 -0.75 -34.23 30.14
CA GLN A 176 0.30 -33.24 29.90
C GLN A 176 1.12 -32.97 31.18
N TRP A 177 2.41 -32.70 30.99
CA TRP A 177 3.31 -32.31 32.08
C TRP A 177 3.06 -30.88 32.54
N ALA A 178 3.37 -30.60 33.81
CA ALA A 178 3.50 -29.24 34.30
C ALA A 178 4.70 -28.58 33.63
N GLY A 179 4.46 -27.67 32.69
CA GLY A 179 5.52 -26.99 31.95
C GLY A 179 5.06 -25.66 31.38
N LEU A 180 5.96 -24.70 31.38
CA LEU A 180 5.76 -23.34 30.86
C LEU A 180 6.87 -23.05 29.86
N ARG A 181 6.47 -22.65 28.66
CA ARG A 181 7.37 -22.06 27.66
C ARG A 181 7.80 -20.70 28.13
N GLU A 182 6.83 -19.89 28.56
CA GLU A 182 7.11 -18.54 29.01
C GLU A 182 6.09 -17.97 30.01
N PHE A 183 6.57 -17.01 30.81
CA PHE A 183 5.83 -16.25 31.79
C PHE A 183 6.20 -14.76 31.70
N ALA A 184 5.18 -13.92 31.65
CA ALA A 184 5.36 -12.47 31.65
C ALA A 184 4.41 -11.78 32.63
N ALA A 185 4.84 -10.66 33.20
CA ALA A 185 4.10 -9.92 34.23
C ALA A 185 4.26 -8.41 34.03
N TRP A 186 3.21 -7.63 34.31
CA TRP A 186 3.21 -6.18 34.12
C TRP A 186 2.51 -5.43 35.24
N SER A 187 2.92 -4.17 35.43
CA SER A 187 2.29 -3.22 36.36
C SER A 187 1.09 -2.47 35.80
N ASP A 188 0.79 -2.64 34.50
CA ASP A 188 -0.37 -2.06 33.82
C ASP A 188 -1.33 -3.15 33.35
N ALA A 189 -2.64 -2.96 33.60
CA ALA A 189 -3.70 -3.85 33.15
C ALA A 189 -3.94 -3.77 31.64
N GLY A 190 -3.40 -2.75 30.95
CA GLY A 190 -3.48 -2.54 29.50
C GLY A 190 -2.48 -3.37 28.66
N ALA A 191 -1.49 -4.01 29.29
CA ALA A 191 -0.46 -4.79 28.59
C ALA A 191 -1.04 -6.06 27.94
N GLY A 192 -1.11 -6.10 26.61
CA GLY A 192 -1.26 -7.36 25.87
C GLY A 192 0.04 -8.15 25.95
N ALA A 193 -0.04 -9.47 26.15
CA ALA A 193 1.14 -10.33 26.22
C ALA A 193 1.89 -10.36 24.87
N PRO A 194 3.19 -10.04 24.82
CA PRO A 194 4.04 -10.20 23.65
C PRO A 194 4.63 -11.61 23.67
N PHE A 195 3.86 -12.60 23.22
CA PHE A 195 4.42 -13.87 22.75
C PHE A 195 4.10 -13.93 21.26
N LEU A 196 5.12 -13.86 20.44
CA LEU A 196 4.98 -13.78 18.98
C LEU A 196 4.61 -15.16 18.47
N GLU A 197 3.31 -15.36 18.21
CA GLU A 197 2.81 -16.56 17.56
C GLU A 197 3.48 -16.80 16.19
N LYS A 198 4.09 -17.97 16.03
CA LYS A 198 3.95 -18.78 14.81
C LYS A 198 2.99 -19.93 15.10
N ALA A 199 1.85 -19.84 14.43
CA ALA A 199 0.79 -20.80 14.11
C ALA A 199 0.86 -22.24 14.68
N GLY A 200 -0.20 -22.57 15.44
CA GLY A 200 -0.72 -23.92 15.69
C GLY A 200 -2.01 -23.79 16.53
N GLU A 201 -3.17 -24.04 15.89
CA GLU A 201 -4.60 -23.96 16.30
C GLU A 201 -4.95 -24.24 17.78
N ALA A 202 -6.10 -23.87 18.38
CA ALA A 202 -7.12 -22.82 18.23
C ALA A 202 -8.09 -22.94 19.46
N PRO A 203 -8.69 -21.84 19.95
CA PRO A 203 -9.81 -21.87 20.91
C PRO A 203 -11.12 -22.41 20.29
N PRO A 204 -12.09 -22.98 21.05
CA PRO A 204 -13.43 -23.28 20.51
C PRO A 204 -14.26 -21.98 20.33
N PRO A 205 -15.21 -21.97 19.39
CA PRO A 205 -15.45 -20.82 18.53
C PRO A 205 -16.28 -19.72 19.22
N PRO A 206 -15.81 -18.47 19.27
CA PRO A 206 -16.69 -17.37 18.88
C PRO A 206 -17.03 -17.57 17.40
N ILE A 207 -18.22 -17.18 16.95
CA ILE A 207 -18.61 -17.23 15.53
C ILE A 207 -17.40 -16.76 14.72
N GLU A 208 -16.74 -17.69 14.02
CA GLU A 208 -15.50 -17.35 13.34
C GLU A 208 -15.85 -16.27 12.34
N PRO A 209 -15.23 -15.08 12.43
CA PRO A 209 -15.32 -14.21 11.30
C PRO A 209 -14.72 -14.95 10.11
N GLU A 210 -15.43 -14.95 8.99
CA GLU A 210 -14.87 -15.50 7.75
C GLU A 210 -13.44 -14.94 7.59
N ARG A 211 -12.51 -15.80 7.20
CA ARG A 211 -11.13 -15.38 6.91
C ARG A 211 -10.92 -15.63 5.43
N ARG A 212 -10.71 -14.56 4.68
CA ARG A 212 -10.32 -14.66 3.27
C ARG A 212 -8.88 -14.24 3.13
N GLU A 213 -8.03 -15.17 2.70
CA GLU A 213 -6.65 -14.85 2.33
C GLU A 213 -6.67 -13.76 1.26
N SER A 214 -6.00 -12.64 1.55
CA SER A 214 -5.75 -11.58 0.57
C SER A 214 -4.34 -11.82 0.05
N ASN A 215 -4.27 -12.64 -1.02
CA ASN A 215 -3.11 -13.00 -1.84
C ASN A 215 -1.76 -13.27 -1.14
N GLY A 216 -1.77 -13.72 0.13
CA GLY A 216 -0.67 -14.44 0.77
C GLY A 216 0.15 -13.67 1.81
N HIS A 217 -0.08 -12.37 2.05
CA HIS A 217 0.69 -11.57 3.04
C HIS A 217 -0.18 -10.81 4.05
N SER A 218 -1.46 -10.55 3.72
CA SER A 218 -2.44 -9.91 4.61
C SER A 218 -3.71 -10.75 4.70
N THR A 219 -4.39 -10.68 5.85
CA THR A 219 -5.65 -11.38 6.11
C THR A 219 -6.78 -10.36 6.27
N THR A 220 -7.89 -10.55 5.55
CA THR A 220 -9.12 -9.81 5.84
C THR A 220 -9.83 -10.48 7.00
N ILE A 221 -10.01 -9.74 8.09
CA ILE A 221 -10.74 -10.15 9.28
C ILE A 221 -12.11 -9.48 9.22
N HIS A 222 -13.15 -10.29 9.05
CA HIS A 222 -14.51 -9.82 9.26
C HIS A 222 -14.68 -9.51 10.75
N THR A 223 -15.19 -8.36 11.13
CA THR A 223 -15.40 -8.04 12.55
C THR A 223 -16.90 -8.13 12.79
N PRO A 224 -17.39 -8.76 13.88
CA PRO A 224 -18.80 -8.68 14.22
C PRO A 224 -19.20 -7.21 14.44
N LEU A 225 -19.91 -6.63 13.46
CA LEU A 225 -20.44 -5.28 13.54
C LEU A 225 -21.93 -5.32 13.88
N VAL A 226 -22.32 -4.57 14.90
CA VAL A 226 -23.70 -4.48 15.39
C VAL A 226 -24.33 -3.17 14.97
N THR A 227 -25.65 -3.19 14.79
CA THR A 227 -26.41 -1.96 14.59
C THR A 227 -26.47 -1.18 15.91
N PRO A 228 -26.17 0.14 15.91
CA PRO A 228 -26.20 0.97 17.10
C PRO A 228 -27.56 0.99 17.82
N SER A 229 -27.54 1.21 19.13
CA SER A 229 -28.74 1.46 19.93
C SER A 229 -29.50 2.70 19.41
N GLY A 230 -30.83 2.64 19.35
CA GLY A 230 -31.66 3.74 18.80
C GLY A 230 -31.88 3.68 17.27
N ALA A 231 -31.24 2.75 16.56
CA ALA A 231 -31.46 2.56 15.13
C ALA A 231 -32.91 2.23 14.74
N GLY A 232 -33.70 1.65 15.65
CA GLY A 232 -35.13 1.38 15.41
C GLY A 232 -35.97 2.64 15.18
N THR A 233 -35.44 3.83 15.50
CA THR A 233 -36.13 5.12 15.36
C THR A 233 -35.50 6.07 14.34
N ASP A 234 -34.29 5.77 13.82
CA ASP A 234 -33.62 6.61 12.80
C ASP A 234 -33.13 5.74 11.62
N PRO A 235 -33.65 5.95 10.39
CA PRO A 235 -33.34 5.13 9.21
C PRO A 235 -31.93 5.33 8.63
N LEU A 236 -31.26 6.45 8.94
CA LEU A 236 -29.85 6.65 8.60
C LEU A 236 -28.98 5.88 9.58
N LEU A 237 -29.27 5.97 10.88
CA LEU A 237 -28.56 5.23 11.92
C LEU A 237 -28.67 3.71 11.72
N ALA A 238 -29.82 3.23 11.24
CA ALA A 238 -30.05 1.82 10.90
C ALA A 238 -29.13 1.27 9.80
N THR A 239 -28.49 2.14 9.01
CA THR A 239 -27.52 1.72 7.99
C THR A 239 -26.07 1.71 8.46
N ILE A 240 -25.83 2.12 9.70
CA ILE A 240 -24.52 2.09 10.33
C ILE A 240 -24.40 0.79 11.13
N ARG A 241 -23.25 0.12 11.03
CA ARG A 241 -22.84 -0.92 11.98
C ARG A 241 -21.43 -0.67 12.45
N VAL A 242 -21.22 -0.82 13.75
CA VAL A 242 -19.97 -0.53 14.48
C VAL A 242 -19.61 -1.73 15.37
N PRO A 243 -18.39 -1.82 15.93
CA PRO A 243 -18.06 -2.89 16.86
C PRO A 243 -18.98 -2.88 18.10
N GLU A 244 -19.19 -4.04 18.74
CA GLU A 244 -20.24 -4.27 19.76
C GLU A 244 -20.29 -3.23 20.90
N ASP A 245 -19.13 -2.80 21.39
CA ASP A 245 -19.02 -1.84 22.51
C ASP A 245 -18.97 -0.37 22.07
N TRP A 246 -19.04 -0.11 20.76
CA TRP A 246 -19.04 1.23 20.19
C TRP A 246 -20.46 1.75 20.00
N SER A 247 -20.60 3.07 19.91
CA SER A 247 -21.89 3.70 19.59
C SER A 247 -21.76 4.65 18.40
N ALA A 248 -22.89 5.01 17.80
CA ALA A 248 -22.93 5.94 16.69
C ALA A 248 -24.17 6.83 16.76
N THR A 249 -24.06 8.01 16.19
CA THR A 249 -25.13 8.97 16.00
C THR A 249 -25.10 9.53 14.57
N VAL A 250 -26.23 10.04 14.10
CA VAL A 250 -26.27 10.84 12.87
C VAL A 250 -25.88 12.26 13.27
N PHE A 251 -24.66 12.66 12.95
CA PHE A 251 -24.10 13.94 13.34
C PHE A 251 -24.74 15.10 12.58
N ALA A 252 -24.89 14.96 11.26
CA ALA A 252 -25.58 15.94 10.42
C ALA A 252 -26.30 15.25 9.26
N ARG A 253 -27.39 15.84 8.79
CA ARG A 253 -28.28 15.28 7.75
C ARG A 253 -28.71 16.35 6.75
N PRO A 254 -29.31 15.98 5.61
CA PRO A 254 -29.97 16.92 4.73
C PRO A 254 -31.21 17.56 5.38
N PRO A 255 -31.55 18.81 5.06
CA PRO A 255 -30.87 19.68 4.08
C PRO A 255 -29.65 20.44 4.64
N GLU A 256 -29.40 20.41 5.96
CA GLU A 256 -28.32 21.18 6.59
C GLU A 256 -26.94 20.78 6.05
N VAL A 257 -26.73 19.47 5.85
CA VAL A 257 -25.55 18.90 5.19
C VAL A 257 -25.98 17.91 4.12
N SER A 258 -25.70 18.25 2.87
CA SER A 258 -25.97 17.42 1.69
C SER A 258 -24.70 17.28 0.85
N HIS A 259 -24.56 16.13 0.19
CA HIS A 259 -23.44 15.76 -0.68
C HIS A 259 -22.05 15.95 -0.03
N PRO A 260 -21.82 15.47 1.21
CA PRO A 260 -20.52 15.60 1.86
C PRO A 260 -19.48 14.78 1.09
N VAL A 261 -18.32 15.37 0.85
CA VAL A 261 -17.22 14.75 0.09
C VAL A 261 -15.92 14.61 0.89
N PHE A 262 -15.72 15.43 1.92
CA PHE A 262 -14.61 15.35 2.89
C PHE A 262 -15.05 15.89 4.27
N VAL A 263 -14.41 15.42 5.34
CA VAL A 263 -14.63 15.88 6.72
C VAL A 263 -13.30 16.09 7.44
N LYS A 264 -13.21 17.12 8.28
CA LYS A 264 -12.02 17.38 9.10
C LYS A 264 -12.38 17.90 10.47
N ALA A 265 -11.80 17.35 11.53
CA ALA A 265 -11.95 17.90 12.88
C ALA A 265 -11.34 19.31 12.97
N ALA A 266 -12.05 20.24 13.62
CA ALA A 266 -11.66 21.65 13.74
C ALA A 266 -10.81 21.96 15.00
N GLY A 267 -10.33 20.92 15.70
CA GLY A 267 -9.51 21.05 16.91
C GLY A 267 -10.32 21.23 18.20
N GLU A 268 -11.47 21.89 18.14
CA GLU A 268 -12.47 21.88 19.21
C GLU A 268 -13.25 20.56 19.21
N PRO A 269 -13.39 19.87 20.36
CA PRO A 269 -14.26 18.70 20.46
C PRO A 269 -15.67 19.01 19.95
N GLY A 270 -16.24 18.13 19.11
CA GLY A 270 -17.58 18.36 18.58
C GLY A 270 -17.64 19.30 17.36
N ALA A 271 -16.53 19.91 16.93
CA ALA A 271 -16.50 20.81 15.77
C ALA A 271 -15.80 20.18 14.57
N VAL A 272 -16.43 20.26 13.40
CA VAL A 272 -15.87 19.71 12.15
C VAL A 272 -16.12 20.62 10.96
N PHE A 273 -15.15 20.64 10.06
CA PHE A 273 -15.32 21.14 8.71
C PHE A 273 -15.88 20.03 7.81
N VAL A 274 -16.83 20.38 6.95
CA VAL A 274 -17.42 19.45 5.96
C VAL A 274 -17.40 20.11 4.59
N ALA A 275 -16.67 19.52 3.65
CA ALA A 275 -16.75 19.92 2.25
C ALA A 275 -17.99 19.25 1.63
N THR A 276 -18.80 20.03 0.93
CA THR A 276 -19.98 19.52 0.22
C THR A 276 -19.89 19.88 -1.25
N ASP A 277 -20.19 18.93 -2.13
CA ASP A 277 -20.15 19.14 -3.57
C ASP A 277 -21.32 18.42 -4.28
N PRO A 278 -22.37 19.13 -4.70
CA PRO A 278 -23.51 18.55 -5.38
C PRO A 278 -23.23 18.24 -6.86
N ASN A 279 -22.05 18.58 -7.40
CA ASN A 279 -21.73 18.38 -8.82
C ASN A 279 -21.76 16.91 -9.25
N GLY A 280 -21.49 15.98 -8.33
CA GLY A 280 -21.59 14.55 -8.60
C GLY A 280 -23.02 14.04 -8.80
N ALA A 281 -24.04 14.76 -8.32
CA ALA A 281 -25.44 14.32 -8.32
C ALA A 281 -26.36 15.16 -9.21
N THR A 282 -26.04 16.44 -9.42
CA THR A 282 -26.94 17.43 -10.05
C THR A 282 -26.38 18.00 -11.36
N GLY A 283 -25.43 17.29 -11.96
CA GLY A 283 -24.64 17.76 -13.08
C GLY A 283 -23.62 18.84 -12.67
N ARG A 284 -22.94 19.40 -13.67
CA ARG A 284 -21.72 20.21 -13.49
C ARG A 284 -22.01 21.71 -13.59
N ALA A 285 -21.74 22.45 -12.52
CA ALA A 285 -21.63 23.91 -12.60
C ALA A 285 -20.70 24.49 -11.51
N THR A 286 -20.09 25.63 -11.83
CA THR A 286 -19.20 26.37 -10.93
C THR A 286 -19.95 26.98 -9.74
N GLY A 287 -19.25 27.19 -8.62
CA GLY A 287 -19.70 27.89 -7.42
C GLY A 287 -20.75 27.15 -6.60
N ARG A 288 -20.94 25.85 -6.85
CA ARG A 288 -21.93 25.01 -6.15
C ARG A 288 -21.41 24.35 -4.88
N GLY A 289 -20.10 24.17 -4.77
CA GLY A 289 -19.48 23.59 -3.59
C GLY A 289 -19.38 24.61 -2.46
N LYS A 290 -19.29 24.11 -1.22
CA LYS A 290 -19.08 24.90 -0.02
C LYS A 290 -18.30 24.10 1.02
N VAL A 291 -17.73 24.80 1.99
CA VAL A 291 -17.19 24.19 3.21
C VAL A 291 -17.98 24.72 4.39
N LEU A 292 -18.54 23.81 5.17
CA LEU A 292 -19.30 24.10 6.37
C LEU A 292 -18.39 23.94 7.59
N LEU A 293 -18.57 24.79 8.61
CA LEU A 293 -18.07 24.56 9.97
C LEU A 293 -19.29 24.27 10.85
N ILE A 294 -19.42 23.02 11.27
CA ILE A 294 -20.56 22.53 12.03
C ILE A 294 -20.11 22.08 13.42
N ARG A 295 -20.96 22.29 14.42
CA ARG A 295 -20.62 22.00 15.83
C ARG A 295 -21.78 21.33 16.56
N ASP A 296 -21.40 20.48 17.50
CA ASP A 296 -22.23 19.89 18.55
C ASP A 296 -21.91 20.59 19.87
N THR A 297 -22.76 21.53 20.28
CA THR A 297 -22.53 22.43 21.41
C THR A 297 -23.14 21.95 22.72
N ASP A 298 -24.10 21.03 22.67
CA ASP A 298 -24.70 20.39 23.85
C ASP A 298 -24.13 18.98 24.12
N GLY A 299 -23.36 18.46 23.17
CA GLY A 299 -22.61 17.23 23.25
C GLY A 299 -23.49 15.98 23.22
N ASP A 300 -24.66 16.05 22.58
CA ASP A 300 -25.64 14.97 22.50
C ASP A 300 -25.33 13.94 21.41
N GLY A 301 -24.33 14.21 20.56
CA GLY A 301 -24.02 13.35 19.43
C GLY A 301 -24.34 13.95 18.06
N ALA A 302 -25.06 15.06 17.99
CA ALA A 302 -25.55 15.70 16.77
C ALA A 302 -25.11 17.18 16.69
N ALA A 303 -24.88 17.66 15.48
CA ALA A 303 -24.59 19.06 15.25
C ALA A 303 -25.87 19.90 15.39
N ASP A 304 -25.78 20.99 16.13
CA ASP A 304 -26.84 21.97 16.36
C ASP A 304 -26.48 23.37 15.81
N VAL A 305 -25.21 23.57 15.45
CA VAL A 305 -24.71 24.81 14.85
C VAL A 305 -24.13 24.54 13.47
N PHE A 306 -24.54 25.34 12.48
CA PHE A 306 -24.14 25.19 11.08
C PHE A 306 -23.73 26.55 10.50
N HIS A 307 -22.46 26.70 10.15
CA HIS A 307 -21.93 27.89 9.48
C HIS A 307 -21.34 27.55 8.12
N GLU A 308 -21.59 28.38 7.11
CA GLU A 308 -20.93 28.28 5.81
C GLU A 308 -19.56 28.98 5.89
N PHE A 309 -18.54 28.26 6.36
CA PHE A 309 -17.19 28.78 6.49
C PHE A 309 -16.62 29.28 5.14
N ILE A 310 -16.85 28.53 4.06
CA ILE A 310 -16.60 28.96 2.69
C ILE A 310 -17.89 28.76 1.90
N PRO A 311 -18.70 29.81 1.67
CA PRO A 311 -20.04 29.68 1.07
C PRO A 311 -20.05 29.22 -0.40
N ARG A 312 -18.97 29.50 -1.15
CA ARG A 312 -18.89 29.19 -2.59
C ARG A 312 -17.46 28.84 -2.99
N ILE A 313 -17.28 27.63 -3.50
CA ILE A 313 -16.00 27.11 -4.00
C ILE A 313 -16.24 26.00 -5.04
N ASP A 314 -15.33 25.85 -5.99
CA ASP A 314 -15.43 24.83 -7.05
C ASP A 314 -14.83 23.51 -6.58
N THR A 315 -15.65 22.46 -6.50
CA THR A 315 -15.17 21.09 -6.16
C THR A 315 -14.28 21.01 -4.91
N PRO A 316 -14.72 21.52 -3.75
CA PRO A 316 -13.94 21.39 -2.53
C PRO A 316 -13.77 19.91 -2.18
N ARG A 317 -12.52 19.48 -1.99
CA ARG A 317 -12.16 18.10 -1.67
C ARG A 317 -11.41 18.07 -0.34
N GLY A 318 -10.13 17.68 -0.36
CA GLY A 318 -9.32 17.50 0.83
C GLY A 318 -9.33 18.72 1.75
N LEU A 319 -9.45 18.46 3.04
CA LEU A 319 -9.46 19.45 4.10
C LEU A 319 -8.33 19.15 5.08
N GLU A 320 -7.59 20.17 5.51
CA GLU A 320 -6.61 20.05 6.58
C GLU A 320 -6.59 21.31 7.43
N TRP A 321 -6.59 21.15 8.76
CA TRP A 321 -6.72 22.27 9.69
C TRP A 321 -5.57 22.27 10.70
N ASP A 322 -4.83 23.38 10.75
CA ASP A 322 -3.64 23.51 11.60
C ASP A 322 -3.86 24.33 12.89
N GLY A 323 -5.10 24.70 13.19
CA GLY A 323 -5.44 25.58 14.32
C GLY A 323 -5.61 27.06 13.96
N GLU A 324 -5.25 27.47 12.75
CA GLU A 324 -5.44 28.85 12.26
C GLU A 324 -5.87 28.88 10.78
N TRP A 325 -5.28 28.02 9.96
CA TRP A 325 -5.53 27.92 8.53
C TRP A 325 -6.22 26.61 8.18
N LEU A 326 -7.28 26.71 7.38
CA LEU A 326 -7.90 25.58 6.70
C LEU A 326 -7.32 25.48 5.28
N TYR A 327 -6.51 24.46 5.04
CA TYR A 327 -6.02 24.11 3.72
C TYR A 327 -7.09 23.32 2.99
N VAL A 328 -7.48 23.79 1.81
CA VAL A 328 -8.52 23.19 0.98
C VAL A 328 -7.92 22.84 -0.38
N MET A 329 -7.97 21.56 -0.74
CA MET A 329 -7.70 21.09 -2.10
C MET A 329 -8.99 21.24 -2.92
N HIS A 330 -8.94 22.06 -3.96
CA HIS A 330 -10.07 22.31 -4.87
C HIS A 330 -9.52 22.47 -6.29
N ALA A 331 -9.33 21.35 -6.99
CA ALA A 331 -8.62 21.33 -8.26
C ALA A 331 -9.21 22.36 -9.25
N PRO A 332 -8.36 23.22 -9.88
CA PRO A 332 -6.92 23.08 -10.03
C PRO A 332 -6.07 23.81 -8.96
N THR A 333 -6.61 24.14 -7.80
CA THR A 333 -5.97 25.00 -6.79
C THR A 333 -5.83 24.30 -5.43
N LEU A 334 -4.74 24.60 -4.73
CA LEU A 334 -4.62 24.41 -3.27
C LEU A 334 -4.55 25.80 -2.62
N SER A 335 -5.43 26.06 -1.66
CA SER A 335 -5.52 27.35 -0.97
C SER A 335 -5.65 27.18 0.54
N ALA A 336 -5.13 28.12 1.31
CA ALA A 336 -5.34 28.25 2.74
C ALA A 336 -6.38 29.34 3.02
N TRP A 337 -7.32 29.06 3.92
CA TRP A 337 -8.41 29.94 4.31
C TRP A 337 -8.38 30.21 5.81
N ARG A 338 -8.69 31.43 6.22
CA ARG A 338 -8.73 31.83 7.64
C ARG A 338 -9.90 32.78 7.87
N ASP A 339 -10.49 32.68 9.05
CA ASP A 339 -11.42 33.64 9.62
C ASP A 339 -10.64 34.55 10.57
N THR A 340 -10.53 35.85 10.24
CA THR A 340 -9.73 36.81 11.02
C THR A 340 -10.51 37.60 12.06
N ASP A 341 -11.85 37.60 12.00
CA ASP A 341 -12.71 38.36 12.91
C ASP A 341 -13.56 37.49 13.85
N GLY A 342 -13.56 36.18 13.64
CA GLY A 342 -14.21 35.17 14.47
C GLY A 342 -15.70 35.04 14.22
N ASP A 343 -16.23 35.51 13.09
CA ASP A 343 -17.65 35.41 12.74
C ASP A 343 -18.07 34.02 12.23
N GLY A 344 -17.11 33.11 12.04
CA GLY A 344 -17.30 31.75 11.55
C GLY A 344 -17.27 31.62 10.03
N VAL A 345 -16.88 32.68 9.31
CA VAL A 345 -16.73 32.72 7.85
C VAL A 345 -15.29 33.11 7.49
N ALA A 346 -14.69 32.40 6.55
CA ALA A 346 -13.35 32.75 6.08
C ALA A 346 -13.36 34.07 5.30
N ASP A 347 -12.50 35.00 5.70
CA ASP A 347 -12.34 36.34 5.10
C ASP A 347 -10.93 36.56 4.50
N GLU A 348 -10.00 35.62 4.71
CA GLU A 348 -8.68 35.61 4.08
C GLU A 348 -8.44 34.31 3.28
N GLU A 349 -8.04 34.45 2.00
CA GLU A 349 -7.61 33.34 1.12
C GLU A 349 -6.15 33.55 0.71
N ARG A 350 -5.33 32.47 0.77
CA ARG A 350 -3.99 32.41 0.18
C ARG A 350 -3.88 31.22 -0.76
N ARG A 351 -3.60 31.48 -2.04
CA ARG A 351 -3.31 30.43 -3.01
C ARG A 351 -1.89 29.92 -2.83
N LEU A 352 -1.76 28.62 -2.53
CA LEU A 352 -0.49 27.96 -2.28
C LEU A 352 0.06 27.30 -3.55
N VAL A 353 -0.83 26.69 -4.34
CA VAL A 353 -0.48 26.02 -5.59
C VAL A 353 -1.58 26.26 -6.63
N GLU A 354 -1.18 26.62 -7.85
CA GLU A 354 -2.06 26.71 -9.02
C GLU A 354 -1.73 25.61 -10.03
N GLY A 355 -2.73 25.13 -10.78
CA GLY A 355 -2.54 24.08 -11.81
C GLY A 355 -2.32 22.68 -11.24
N ILE A 356 -2.69 22.42 -9.98
CA ILE A 356 -2.59 21.11 -9.33
C ILE A 356 -3.79 20.22 -9.65
N GLY A 357 -4.02 20.00 -10.94
CA GLY A 357 -5.10 19.19 -11.46
C GLY A 357 -5.80 19.90 -12.62
N PHE A 358 -6.90 19.32 -13.08
CA PHE A 358 -7.76 19.88 -14.11
C PHE A 358 -9.01 20.47 -13.45
N GLY A 359 -9.51 21.59 -14.00
CA GLY A 359 -10.65 22.28 -13.41
C GLY A 359 -12.01 21.71 -13.81
N LEU A 360 -13.06 22.28 -13.21
CA LEU A 360 -14.46 22.01 -13.52
C LEU A 360 -14.91 22.56 -14.90
N GLU A 361 -14.03 23.06 -15.74
CA GLU A 361 -14.32 23.23 -17.17
C GLU A 361 -13.76 22.05 -18.00
N ASP A 362 -12.60 21.54 -17.61
CA ASP A 362 -11.84 20.51 -18.34
C ASP A 362 -12.40 19.09 -18.16
N ARG A 363 -12.65 18.67 -16.90
CA ARG A 363 -13.18 17.34 -16.56
C ARG A 363 -14.08 17.29 -15.30
N PRO A 364 -14.96 16.28 -15.16
CA PRO A 364 -15.60 15.98 -13.87
C PRO A 364 -14.56 15.73 -12.77
N GLY A 365 -14.93 15.95 -11.51
CA GLY A 365 -14.03 15.80 -10.35
C GLY A 365 -13.57 14.36 -10.05
N GLU A 366 -13.77 13.41 -10.95
CA GLU A 366 -13.35 12.02 -10.77
C GLU A 366 -11.85 11.83 -11.07
N ASN A 367 -11.20 10.97 -10.27
CA ASN A 367 -9.76 10.71 -10.23
C ASN A 367 -8.86 11.96 -10.37
N THR A 368 -9.26 13.08 -9.76
CA THR A 368 -8.51 14.34 -9.78
C THR A 368 -7.55 14.45 -8.58
N SER A 369 -6.99 15.63 -8.32
CA SER A 369 -6.29 15.94 -7.07
C SER A 369 -7.31 16.04 -5.93
N ASN A 370 -7.16 15.20 -4.91
CA ASN A 370 -8.20 14.96 -3.92
C ASN A 370 -7.80 15.48 -2.53
N GLY A 371 -7.05 14.71 -1.77
CA GLY A 371 -6.76 14.94 -0.35
C GLY A 371 -5.56 15.84 -0.08
N VAL A 372 -5.55 16.45 1.10
CA VAL A 372 -4.42 17.18 1.67
C VAL A 372 -4.24 16.77 3.13
N THR A 373 -3.02 16.43 3.53
CA THR A 373 -2.70 16.01 4.91
C THR A 373 -1.44 16.72 5.40
N LEU A 374 -1.49 17.31 6.59
CA LEU A 374 -0.34 18.00 7.19
C LEU A 374 0.52 17.02 8.00
N GLY A 375 1.79 16.92 7.65
CA GLY A 375 2.78 16.17 8.43
C GLY A 375 3.40 16.97 9.55
N LEU A 376 3.92 16.25 10.56
CA LEU A 376 4.72 16.84 11.64
C LEU A 376 5.95 17.60 11.10
N ASP A 377 6.46 17.23 9.93
CA ASP A 377 7.54 17.89 9.20
C ASP A 377 7.17 19.24 8.57
N GLY A 378 5.91 19.67 8.67
CA GLY A 378 5.43 20.93 8.12
C GLY A 378 5.22 20.91 6.61
N TRP A 379 5.10 19.72 6.02
CA TRP A 379 4.71 19.56 4.62
C TRP A 379 3.24 19.18 4.51
N LEU A 380 2.56 19.78 3.55
CA LEU A 380 1.25 19.34 3.06
C LEU A 380 1.48 18.26 2.01
N TYR A 381 0.99 17.06 2.27
CA TYR A 381 1.03 15.94 1.35
C TYR A 381 -0.28 15.87 0.58
N LEU A 382 -0.19 15.80 -0.74
CA LEU A 382 -1.31 15.97 -1.66
C LEU A 382 -1.57 14.63 -2.37
N ALA A 383 -2.76 14.07 -2.21
CA ALA A 383 -3.18 12.84 -2.88
C ALA A 383 -3.67 13.16 -4.30
N ILE A 384 -3.00 12.60 -5.30
CA ILE A 384 -3.24 12.91 -6.72
C ILE A 384 -3.74 11.66 -7.46
N GLY A 385 -4.91 11.76 -8.10
CA GLY A 385 -5.44 10.74 -8.98
C GLY A 385 -4.74 10.67 -10.35
N ASP A 386 -5.08 9.67 -11.14
CA ASP A 386 -4.25 9.23 -12.28
C ASP A 386 -4.22 10.20 -13.45
N TYR A 387 -5.19 11.09 -13.55
CA TYR A 387 -5.13 12.16 -14.52
C TYR A 387 -3.97 13.13 -14.25
N GLY A 388 -3.49 13.21 -13.01
CA GLY A 388 -2.34 14.02 -12.65
C GLY A 388 -2.56 15.50 -12.96
N PHE A 389 -1.48 16.18 -13.34
CA PHE A 389 -1.49 17.61 -13.68
C PHE A 389 -0.36 17.98 -14.64
N LEU A 390 -0.68 18.88 -15.57
CA LEU A 390 0.24 19.36 -16.60
C LEU A 390 1.39 20.20 -16.04
N LYS A 391 1.04 21.16 -15.17
CA LYS A 391 1.99 22.11 -14.59
C LYS A 391 1.39 22.72 -13.33
N ALA A 392 1.72 22.14 -12.18
CA ALA A 392 1.43 22.75 -10.90
C ALA A 392 2.56 23.72 -10.54
N THR A 393 2.23 24.90 -10.01
CA THR A 393 3.18 25.95 -9.64
C THR A 393 2.94 26.39 -8.20
N GLY A 394 3.95 26.28 -7.35
CA GLY A 394 3.91 26.75 -5.97
C GLY A 394 4.08 28.27 -5.87
N ALA A 395 3.89 28.81 -4.66
CA ALA A 395 4.00 30.24 -4.38
C ALA A 395 5.41 30.82 -4.64
N ASP A 396 6.45 29.99 -4.62
CA ASP A 396 7.83 30.34 -4.98
C ASP A 396 8.12 30.30 -6.48
N GLY A 397 7.11 29.97 -7.30
CA GLY A 397 7.25 29.81 -8.75
C GLY A 397 7.87 28.47 -9.17
N VAL A 398 8.21 27.58 -8.24
CA VAL A 398 8.67 26.22 -8.57
C VAL A 398 7.49 25.46 -9.16
N SER A 399 7.72 24.87 -10.34
CA SER A 399 6.70 24.09 -11.02
C SER A 399 7.11 22.63 -11.20
N CYS A 400 6.15 21.73 -11.08
CA CYS A 400 6.33 20.33 -11.44
C CYS A 400 5.17 19.81 -12.29
N ARG A 401 5.35 18.62 -12.86
CA ARG A 401 4.32 17.90 -13.62
C ARG A 401 4.20 16.47 -13.10
N LEU A 402 3.00 15.92 -13.19
CA LEU A 402 2.73 14.52 -12.87
C LEU A 402 1.76 13.97 -13.90
N ARG A 403 2.20 12.99 -14.69
CA ARG A 403 1.34 12.15 -15.54
C ARG A 403 1.16 10.83 -14.80
N GLY A 404 -0.07 10.41 -14.55
CA GLY A 404 -0.38 9.30 -13.64
C GLY A 404 -0.66 9.81 -12.22
N GLY A 405 -1.00 8.89 -11.32
CA GLY A 405 -1.32 9.22 -9.93
C GLY A 405 -0.09 9.18 -9.04
N GLY A 406 -0.21 9.73 -7.85
CA GLY A 406 0.85 9.67 -6.85
C GLY A 406 0.63 10.64 -5.71
N VAL A 407 1.74 11.02 -5.08
CA VAL A 407 1.75 12.00 -4.00
C VAL A 407 2.63 13.16 -4.42
N ALA A 408 2.10 14.38 -4.36
CA ALA A 408 2.88 15.60 -4.41
C ALA A 408 2.98 16.20 -3.01
N ARG A 409 3.92 17.12 -2.77
CA ARG A 409 3.98 17.85 -1.50
C ARG A 409 4.46 19.27 -1.65
N VAL A 410 4.03 20.12 -0.74
CA VAL A 410 4.33 21.55 -0.69
C VAL A 410 4.38 22.02 0.77
N ARG A 411 5.15 23.07 1.08
CA ARG A 411 5.13 23.70 2.41
C ARG A 411 3.81 24.42 2.66
N THR A 412 3.49 24.70 3.92
CA THR A 412 2.27 25.43 4.31
C THR A 412 2.23 26.86 3.76
N ASP A 413 3.37 27.42 3.34
CA ASP A 413 3.48 28.71 2.67
C ASP A 413 3.44 28.62 1.12
N GLY A 414 3.23 27.42 0.58
CA GLY A 414 3.18 27.18 -0.87
C GLY A 414 4.54 26.96 -1.54
N THR A 415 5.65 26.99 -0.78
CA THR A 415 7.00 26.81 -1.35
C THR A 415 7.44 25.34 -1.43
N GLY A 416 8.44 25.07 -2.26
CA GLY A 416 9.09 23.77 -2.34
C GLY A 416 8.23 22.68 -2.99
N LEU A 417 7.26 23.05 -3.84
CA LEU A 417 6.38 22.09 -4.52
C LEU A 417 7.17 21.07 -5.33
N HIS A 418 6.93 19.78 -5.07
CA HIS A 418 7.51 18.69 -5.87
C HIS A 418 6.67 17.41 -5.81
N VAL A 419 6.92 16.50 -6.76
CA VAL A 419 6.38 15.14 -6.73
C VAL A 419 7.15 14.32 -5.70
N PHE A 420 6.44 13.73 -4.75
CA PHE A 420 6.99 12.89 -3.68
C PHE A 420 7.05 11.41 -4.10
N SER A 421 5.98 10.89 -4.71
CA SER A 421 5.87 9.51 -5.17
C SER A 421 4.93 9.40 -6.38
N ARG A 422 5.03 8.32 -7.18
CA ARG A 422 4.37 8.18 -8.48
C ARG A 422 3.74 6.80 -8.69
N GLY A 423 2.89 6.69 -9.70
CA GLY A 423 2.44 5.42 -10.27
C GLY A 423 1.30 4.76 -9.51
N THR A 424 0.38 5.54 -8.96
CA THR A 424 -0.89 5.05 -8.40
C THR A 424 -2.05 5.35 -9.35
N ARG A 425 -3.22 4.73 -9.12
CA ARG A 425 -4.45 5.03 -9.87
C ARG A 425 -5.13 6.27 -9.26
N ASN A 426 -6.13 6.07 -8.42
CA ASN A 426 -6.86 7.15 -7.79
C ASN A 426 -6.58 7.13 -6.29
N LEU A 427 -5.82 8.11 -5.77
CA LEU A 427 -5.66 8.32 -4.34
C LEU A 427 -6.62 9.43 -3.91
N TYR A 428 -7.51 9.10 -2.97
CA TYR A 428 -8.44 10.07 -2.42
C TYR A 428 -7.82 10.86 -1.26
N GLU A 429 -7.17 10.17 -0.33
CA GLU A 429 -6.44 10.78 0.78
C GLU A 429 -5.32 9.84 1.26
N ILE A 430 -4.42 10.33 2.12
CA ILE A 430 -3.37 9.53 2.74
C ILE A 430 -3.48 9.59 4.27
N ALA A 431 -3.34 8.44 4.92
CA ALA A 431 -3.14 8.34 6.36
C ALA A 431 -1.65 8.48 6.68
N LEU A 432 -1.24 9.57 7.31
CA LEU A 432 0.16 9.84 7.64
C LEU A 432 0.48 9.40 9.08
N SER A 433 1.45 8.50 9.25
CA SER A 433 1.92 8.10 10.58
C SER A 433 2.76 9.19 11.26
N PRO A 434 2.93 9.16 12.60
CA PRO A 434 3.87 10.05 13.30
C PRO A 434 5.31 9.96 12.77
N GLY A 435 5.72 8.77 12.30
CA GLY A 435 7.01 8.54 11.65
C GLY A 435 7.10 8.98 10.19
N LEU A 436 6.05 9.63 9.66
CA LEU A 436 5.93 10.17 8.30
C LEU A 436 6.07 9.14 7.15
N THR A 437 5.75 7.88 7.43
CA THR A 437 5.34 6.94 6.39
C THR A 437 3.85 7.14 6.14
N ALA A 438 3.46 7.45 4.91
CA ALA A 438 2.05 7.60 4.53
C ALA A 438 1.49 6.29 4.01
N ALA A 439 0.22 6.02 4.27
CA ALA A 439 -0.52 4.87 3.75
C ALA A 439 -1.79 5.33 3.02
N ALA A 440 -2.13 4.71 1.89
CA ALA A 440 -3.39 5.00 1.20
C ALA A 440 -3.93 3.79 0.47
N ARG A 441 -5.26 3.64 0.47
CA ARG A 441 -5.98 2.66 -0.34
C ARG A 441 -6.21 3.24 -1.73
N GLY A 442 -5.62 2.61 -2.74
CA GLY A 442 -5.87 2.94 -4.15
C GLY A 442 -6.99 2.10 -4.75
N ASN A 443 -7.61 2.61 -5.81
CA ASN A 443 -8.77 1.96 -6.45
C ASN A 443 -8.35 0.87 -7.45
N THR A 444 -9.22 -0.12 -7.66
CA THR A 444 -9.10 -1.07 -8.78
C THR A 444 -9.18 -0.34 -10.12
N ASN A 445 -8.69 -0.94 -11.21
CA ASN A 445 -8.88 -0.48 -12.59
C ASN A 445 -9.99 -1.25 -13.33
N ASP A 446 -11.01 -1.67 -12.58
CA ASP A 446 -12.25 -2.28 -13.09
C ASP A 446 -11.97 -3.55 -13.90
N GLY A 447 -11.08 -4.37 -13.34
CA GLY A 447 -10.72 -5.70 -13.81
C GLY A 447 -9.46 -5.76 -14.68
N ALA A 448 -8.93 -4.65 -15.18
CA ALA A 448 -7.78 -4.66 -16.11
C ALA A 448 -6.41 -5.01 -15.46
N GLY A 449 -6.41 -5.79 -14.37
CA GLY A 449 -5.24 -6.36 -13.70
C GLY A 449 -4.64 -5.50 -12.58
N TRP A 450 -5.20 -4.34 -12.28
CA TRP A 450 -4.78 -3.52 -11.14
C TRP A 450 -5.90 -3.52 -10.11
N GLU A 451 -5.77 -4.34 -9.08
CA GLU A 451 -6.76 -4.41 -8.01
C GLU A 451 -6.55 -3.35 -6.91
N THR A 452 -7.57 -3.18 -6.08
CA THR A 452 -7.53 -2.30 -4.89
C THR A 452 -6.38 -2.72 -4.00
N ARG A 453 -5.56 -1.78 -3.58
CA ARG A 453 -4.33 -2.09 -2.84
C ARG A 453 -3.98 -0.99 -1.85
N LEU A 454 -3.30 -1.38 -0.78
CA LEU A 454 -2.70 -0.46 0.18
C LEU A 454 -1.28 -0.10 -0.30
N HIS A 455 -1.02 1.19 -0.43
CA HIS A 455 0.29 1.74 -0.76
C HIS A 455 0.96 2.29 0.51
N ALA A 456 2.29 2.26 0.55
CA ALA A 456 3.10 3.02 1.49
C ALA A 456 3.98 4.02 0.73
N PHE A 457 4.03 5.27 1.18
CA PHE A 457 4.82 6.34 0.56
C PHE A 457 5.85 6.90 1.54
N THR A 458 7.08 6.95 1.08
CA THR A 458 8.28 7.35 1.84
C THR A 458 9.27 8.18 1.00
N GLY A 459 9.04 8.33 -0.31
CA GLY A 459 9.71 9.26 -1.21
C GLY A 459 10.44 8.55 -2.37
N PHE A 460 10.35 9.11 -3.58
CA PHE A 460 10.93 8.61 -4.84
C PHE A 460 10.37 7.28 -5.37
N GLU A 461 9.35 6.69 -4.76
CA GLU A 461 8.82 5.42 -5.26
C GLU A 461 8.02 5.59 -6.56
N HIS A 462 7.99 4.51 -7.33
CA HIS A 462 7.07 4.29 -8.42
C HIS A 462 6.25 3.02 -8.17
N HIS A 463 4.94 3.15 -8.00
CA HIS A 463 4.03 2.02 -7.68
C HIS A 463 3.51 1.27 -8.92
N GLY A 464 3.69 1.83 -10.11
CA GLY A 464 3.61 1.09 -11.36
C GLY A 464 2.39 1.30 -12.24
N TYR A 465 1.35 1.97 -11.75
CA TYR A 465 0.19 2.30 -12.57
C TYR A 465 0.49 3.45 -13.56
N PRO A 466 -0.08 3.44 -14.77
CA PRO A 466 -0.77 2.33 -15.43
C PRO A 466 0.18 1.40 -16.20
N SER A 467 1.43 1.80 -16.45
CA SER A 467 2.24 1.22 -17.52
C SER A 467 3.28 0.18 -17.07
N LEU A 468 3.64 0.11 -15.80
CA LEU A 468 4.74 -0.74 -15.33
C LEU A 468 4.27 -2.00 -14.60
N PHE A 469 3.07 -2.00 -14.03
CA PHE A 469 2.65 -3.02 -13.06
C PHE A 469 2.46 -4.44 -13.61
N ARG A 470 2.40 -4.62 -14.94
CA ARG A 470 2.26 -5.96 -15.57
C ARG A 470 3.58 -6.48 -16.10
N ASP A 471 4.26 -5.62 -16.87
CA ASP A 471 5.37 -6.05 -17.71
C ASP A 471 6.71 -5.58 -17.15
N PHE A 472 6.70 -4.70 -16.14
CA PHE A 472 7.87 -4.05 -15.56
C PHE A 472 7.82 -4.03 -14.03
N GLU A 473 7.34 -5.12 -13.42
CA GLU A 473 7.28 -5.29 -11.96
C GLU A 473 8.66 -5.20 -11.29
N ASP A 474 9.74 -5.54 -12.01
CA ASP A 474 11.13 -5.35 -11.57
C ASP A 474 11.57 -3.87 -11.49
N SER A 475 10.70 -2.94 -11.88
CA SER A 475 10.94 -1.50 -11.92
C SER A 475 10.03 -0.70 -10.98
N VAL A 476 9.24 -1.36 -10.13
CA VAL A 476 8.27 -0.70 -9.22
C VAL A 476 8.50 -1.16 -7.78
N VAL A 477 7.92 -0.44 -6.82
CA VAL A 477 7.78 -0.95 -5.45
C VAL A 477 6.48 -1.77 -5.36
N PRO A 478 6.49 -2.93 -4.67
CA PRO A 478 5.27 -3.70 -4.48
C PRO A 478 4.28 -2.93 -3.59
N PRO A 479 2.97 -3.19 -3.72
CA PRO A 479 2.01 -2.71 -2.74
C PRO A 479 2.24 -3.37 -1.37
N VAL A 480 1.75 -2.73 -0.30
CA VAL A 480 1.76 -3.29 1.05
C VAL A 480 0.83 -4.50 1.13
N ALA A 481 -0.34 -4.40 0.50
CA ALA A 481 -1.33 -5.46 0.38
C ALA A 481 -2.29 -5.18 -0.78
N GLU A 482 -2.95 -6.20 -1.30
CA GLU A 482 -3.95 -6.09 -2.36
C GLU A 482 -5.21 -6.88 -1.98
N TYR A 483 -6.37 -6.31 -2.31
CA TYR A 483 -7.67 -6.71 -1.75
C TYR A 483 -8.68 -7.10 -2.82
N GLY A 484 -8.31 -7.16 -4.10
CA GLY A 484 -9.26 -7.40 -5.20
C GLY A 484 -10.16 -6.18 -5.53
N PRO A 485 -11.37 -6.40 -6.09
CA PRO A 485 -12.23 -5.32 -6.57
C PRO A 485 -12.78 -4.44 -5.45
N GLY A 486 -12.66 -3.12 -5.58
CA GLY A 486 -13.06 -2.15 -4.55
C GLY A 486 -12.73 -0.72 -4.98
N ALA A 487 -13.16 0.27 -4.18
CA ALA A 487 -12.96 1.68 -4.48
C ALA A 487 -12.49 2.41 -3.23
N GLY A 488 -11.18 2.61 -3.11
CA GLY A 488 -10.60 3.40 -2.03
C GLY A 488 -11.11 4.84 -2.03
N ALA A 489 -11.31 5.38 -0.83
CA ALA A 489 -11.66 6.78 -0.60
C ALA A 489 -10.78 7.35 0.53
N GLY A 490 -11.35 8.19 1.41
CA GLY A 490 -10.60 8.90 2.47
C GLY A 490 -9.86 7.99 3.46
N ALA A 491 -8.90 8.57 4.18
CA ALA A 491 -7.96 7.83 4.99
C ALA A 491 -7.39 8.67 6.14
N VAL A 492 -7.33 8.08 7.33
CA VAL A 492 -6.79 8.73 8.53
C VAL A 492 -5.87 7.80 9.30
N TRP A 493 -4.87 8.37 9.99
CA TRP A 493 -4.09 7.62 10.97
C TRP A 493 -4.78 7.70 12.35
N LEU A 494 -5.44 6.62 12.75
CA LEU A 494 -6.10 6.52 14.05
C LEU A 494 -5.06 6.57 15.16
N SER A 495 -5.11 7.61 15.98
CA SER A 495 -4.18 7.84 17.09
C SER A 495 -4.88 8.65 18.16
N GLY A 496 -4.72 8.25 19.42
CA GLY A 496 -5.35 8.90 20.56
C GLY A 496 -5.59 7.94 21.71
N LYS A 497 -5.58 8.47 22.94
CA LYS A 497 -5.75 7.68 24.17
C LYS A 497 -7.17 7.15 24.37
N ALA A 498 -8.16 7.84 23.80
CA ALA A 498 -9.56 7.45 23.90
C ALA A 498 -9.91 6.25 23.00
N LEU A 499 -9.08 5.95 21.99
CA LEU A 499 -9.26 4.79 21.13
C LEU A 499 -8.69 3.54 21.82
N PRO A 500 -9.53 2.54 22.14
CA PRO A 500 -9.03 1.32 22.76
C PRO A 500 -8.17 0.51 21.79
N LEU A 501 -7.20 -0.24 22.31
CA LEU A 501 -6.56 -1.29 21.52
C LEU A 501 -7.62 -2.30 21.05
N PRO A 502 -7.55 -2.81 19.81
CA PRO A 502 -6.46 -2.61 18.84
C PRO A 502 -6.64 -1.40 17.90
N TRP A 503 -7.65 -0.53 18.06
CA TRP A 503 -8.06 0.47 17.07
C TRP A 503 -7.15 1.70 16.92
N THR A 504 -6.27 1.95 17.89
CA THR A 504 -5.31 3.07 17.85
C THR A 504 -3.96 2.65 17.23
N GLY A 505 -3.19 3.63 16.74
CA GLY A 505 -1.85 3.45 16.18
C GLY A 505 -1.83 2.82 14.78
N ALA A 506 -2.82 3.12 13.94
CA ALA A 506 -2.94 2.48 12.62
C ALA A 506 -3.65 3.33 11.57
N PRO A 507 -3.38 3.08 10.27
CA PRO A 507 -4.16 3.67 9.21
C PRO A 507 -5.56 3.03 9.17
N ALA A 508 -6.57 3.86 8.92
CA ALA A 508 -7.91 3.46 8.54
C ALA A 508 -8.24 4.03 7.16
N THR A 509 -8.95 3.27 6.33
CA THR A 509 -9.29 3.69 4.97
C THR A 509 -10.74 3.35 4.63
N CYS A 510 -11.41 4.27 3.95
CA CYS A 510 -12.74 4.06 3.38
C CYS A 510 -12.64 3.21 2.11
N ASP A 511 -13.60 2.30 1.94
CA ASP A 511 -13.86 1.59 0.68
C ASP A 511 -15.31 1.84 0.27
N TRP A 512 -15.47 2.81 -0.62
CA TRP A 512 -16.74 3.24 -1.19
C TRP A 512 -17.52 2.07 -1.77
N GLY A 513 -16.84 1.24 -2.58
CA GLY A 513 -17.47 0.13 -3.31
C GLY A 513 -17.96 -1.00 -2.41
N ARG A 514 -17.45 -1.05 -1.18
CA ARG A 514 -17.77 -2.10 -0.19
C ARG A 514 -18.66 -1.63 0.95
N ASN A 515 -18.99 -0.34 1.01
CA ASN A 515 -19.74 0.25 2.14
C ASN A 515 -19.07 -0.02 3.49
N LEU A 516 -17.74 0.02 3.52
CA LEU A 516 -16.92 -0.38 4.66
C LEU A 516 -15.74 0.55 4.84
N ILE A 517 -15.40 0.81 6.09
CA ILE A 517 -14.13 1.37 6.53
C ILE A 517 -13.32 0.23 7.13
N TYR A 518 -12.05 0.14 6.75
CA TYR A 518 -11.11 -0.85 7.25
C TYR A 518 -10.07 -0.20 8.16
N ARG A 519 -9.71 -0.88 9.26
CA ARG A 519 -8.50 -0.60 10.03
C ARG A 519 -7.40 -1.55 9.59
N HIS A 520 -6.19 -1.03 9.43
CA HIS A 520 -5.05 -1.80 8.92
C HIS A 520 -4.01 -2.07 10.02
N ASP A 521 -3.71 -3.33 10.27
CA ASP A 521 -2.65 -3.74 11.19
C ASP A 521 -1.32 -3.67 10.46
N VAL A 522 -0.56 -2.62 10.71
CA VAL A 522 0.74 -2.41 10.06
C VAL A 522 1.89 -2.49 11.06
N ARG A 523 3.03 -2.99 10.61
CA ARG A 523 4.27 -3.01 11.40
C ARG A 523 5.46 -2.65 10.53
N ALA A 524 6.49 -2.07 11.17
CA ALA A 524 7.80 -1.81 10.55
C ALA A 524 8.30 -3.07 9.84
N ASP A 525 8.66 -2.93 8.57
CA ASP A 525 9.29 -3.99 7.79
C ASP A 525 10.24 -3.36 6.78
N GLY A 526 11.53 -3.61 6.99
CA GLY A 526 12.59 -3.00 6.20
C GLY A 526 12.49 -1.47 6.14
N ALA A 527 12.53 -0.91 4.92
CA ALA A 527 12.37 0.51 4.66
C ALA A 527 10.91 0.96 4.48
N GLY A 528 9.92 0.19 4.95
CA GLY A 528 8.51 0.55 4.85
C GLY A 528 7.69 -0.05 5.98
N PHE A 529 6.44 -0.39 5.65
CA PHE A 529 5.56 -1.18 6.50
C PHE A 529 5.04 -2.38 5.74
N ARG A 530 4.79 -3.47 6.46
CA ARG A 530 3.94 -4.56 6.01
C ARG A 530 2.61 -4.52 6.74
N GLU A 531 1.56 -4.94 6.05
CA GLU A 531 0.29 -5.24 6.70
C GLU A 531 0.29 -6.69 7.20
N THR A 532 -0.24 -6.92 8.40
CA THR A 532 -0.52 -8.26 8.92
C THR A 532 -1.99 -8.64 8.78
N ALA A 533 -2.90 -7.68 8.86
CA ALA A 533 -4.32 -7.87 8.64
C ALA A 533 -5.02 -6.55 8.31
N GLN A 534 -6.17 -6.61 7.63
CA GLN A 534 -7.17 -5.55 7.63
C GLN A 534 -8.41 -6.04 8.38
N HIS A 535 -9.00 -5.19 9.21
CA HIS A 535 -10.22 -5.47 9.96
C HIS A 535 -11.36 -4.62 9.42
N GLU A 536 -12.51 -5.23 9.20
CA GLU A 536 -13.74 -4.45 9.07
C GLU A 536 -13.93 -3.62 10.35
N PHE A 537 -14.13 -2.32 10.19
CA PHE A 537 -14.23 -1.41 11.33
C PHE A 537 -15.61 -0.77 11.42
N ILE A 538 -16.04 -0.08 10.36
CA ILE A 538 -17.34 0.61 10.33
C ILE A 538 -18.02 0.24 9.02
N ALA A 539 -19.20 -0.35 9.08
CA ALA A 539 -20.05 -0.53 7.91
C ALA A 539 -21.00 0.65 7.82
N ILE A 540 -20.90 1.39 6.73
CA ILE A 540 -21.68 2.58 6.46
C ILE A 540 -21.79 2.70 4.94
N PRO A 541 -22.95 3.09 4.37
CA PRO A 541 -23.09 3.21 2.92
C PRO A 541 -22.17 4.29 2.35
N LEU A 542 -21.50 3.98 1.23
CA LEU A 542 -20.69 4.90 0.43
C LEU A 542 -19.81 5.83 1.30
N PRO A 543 -18.92 5.30 2.15
CA PRO A 543 -18.03 6.12 2.95
C PRO A 543 -17.06 6.84 2.02
N VAL A 544 -17.01 8.16 2.12
CA VAL A 544 -16.14 8.99 1.26
C VAL A 544 -14.91 9.44 2.01
N ASP A 545 -15.05 9.70 3.31
CA ASP A 545 -13.99 10.26 4.13
C ASP A 545 -14.26 10.08 5.63
N LEU A 546 -13.20 10.16 6.44
CA LEU A 546 -13.27 10.11 7.88
C LEU A 546 -12.13 10.91 8.55
N ASP A 547 -12.42 11.51 9.70
CA ASP A 547 -11.39 12.11 10.57
C ASP A 547 -11.78 11.93 12.05
N LEU A 548 -10.85 12.18 12.97
CA LEU A 548 -11.10 12.09 14.41
C LEU A 548 -10.63 13.34 15.16
N ASP A 549 -11.38 13.70 16.20
CA ASP A 549 -10.98 14.78 17.12
C ASP A 549 -10.10 14.27 18.28
N GLY A 550 -9.57 15.20 19.07
CA GLY A 550 -8.72 14.87 20.24
C GLY A 550 -9.44 14.12 21.37
N THR A 551 -10.76 13.93 21.28
CA THR A 551 -11.53 13.09 22.23
C THR A 551 -11.68 11.65 21.74
N GLY A 552 -11.18 11.33 20.55
CA GLY A 552 -11.33 10.03 19.90
C GLY A 552 -12.68 9.82 19.22
N ARG A 553 -13.49 10.87 19.09
CA ARG A 553 -14.73 10.84 18.31
C ARG A 553 -14.38 10.84 16.82
N ILE A 554 -14.90 9.87 16.08
CA ILE A 554 -14.65 9.70 14.64
C ILE A 554 -15.85 10.24 13.87
N TYR A 555 -15.61 11.08 12.89
CA TYR A 555 -16.60 11.59 11.96
C TYR A 555 -16.46 10.89 10.64
N VAL A 556 -17.58 10.48 10.03
CA VAL A 556 -17.57 9.81 8.73
C VAL A 556 -18.54 10.52 7.79
N ALA A 557 -18.02 10.98 6.65
CA ALA A 557 -18.84 11.48 5.56
C ALA A 557 -19.35 10.29 4.72
N SER A 558 -20.65 10.23 4.50
CA SER A 558 -21.32 9.21 3.70
C SER A 558 -22.09 9.86 2.55
N TRP A 559 -22.00 9.27 1.36
CA TRP A 559 -22.71 9.75 0.16
C TRP A 559 -23.98 8.96 -0.16
N ARG A 560 -24.58 8.28 0.83
CA ARG A 560 -25.81 7.50 0.65
C ARG A 560 -26.87 8.34 -0.10
N PRO A 561 -27.45 7.86 -1.22
CA PRO A 561 -28.59 8.53 -1.84
C PRO A 561 -29.71 8.61 -0.79
N GLY A 562 -30.19 9.82 -0.49
CA GLY A 562 -31.11 10.02 0.64
C GLY A 562 -32.53 9.53 0.37
N GLU A 563 -33.42 9.85 1.30
CA GLU A 563 -34.84 9.48 1.23
C GLU A 563 -35.66 10.38 0.29
N SER A 564 -35.08 11.52 -0.12
CA SER A 564 -35.71 12.43 -1.09
C SER A 564 -35.59 11.88 -2.51
N SER A 565 -36.67 12.01 -3.28
CA SER A 565 -36.69 11.73 -4.71
C SER A 565 -36.00 12.81 -5.56
N ASP A 566 -35.62 13.95 -4.97
CA ASP A 566 -34.89 15.02 -5.63
C ASP A 566 -33.37 14.87 -5.39
N PRO A 567 -32.55 14.59 -6.44
CA PRO A 567 -31.09 14.52 -6.35
C PRO A 567 -30.42 15.78 -5.82
N ALA A 568 -31.09 16.94 -5.90
CA ALA A 568 -30.60 18.22 -5.41
C ALA A 568 -30.88 18.48 -3.92
N GLU A 569 -31.87 17.82 -3.32
CA GLU A 569 -32.38 18.18 -1.98
C GLU A 569 -31.82 17.34 -0.82
N GLY A 570 -31.08 16.26 -1.03
CA GLY A 570 -30.49 15.56 0.11
C GLY A 570 -29.96 14.16 -0.12
N ALA A 571 -28.77 14.06 -0.72
CA ALA A 571 -27.98 12.83 -0.62
C ALA A 571 -26.88 13.00 0.44
N GLY A 572 -26.56 11.92 1.14
CA GLY A 572 -25.47 11.84 2.10
C GLY A 572 -25.82 12.35 3.49
N PHE A 573 -24.90 12.13 4.42
CA PHE A 573 -24.98 12.55 5.82
C PHE A 573 -23.58 12.45 6.47
N VAL A 574 -23.42 13.03 7.65
CA VAL A 574 -22.22 12.84 8.48
C VAL A 574 -22.61 12.00 9.69
N ALA A 575 -21.88 10.92 9.92
CA ALA A 575 -22.00 10.10 11.12
C ALA A 575 -20.97 10.52 12.17
N SER A 576 -21.30 10.33 13.44
CA SER A 576 -20.37 10.41 14.56
C SER A 576 -20.28 9.03 15.21
N ILE A 577 -19.08 8.47 15.29
CA ILE A 577 -18.76 7.15 15.83
C ILE A 577 -17.96 7.34 17.11
N LEU A 578 -18.44 6.75 18.20
CA LEU A 578 -17.97 7.00 19.55
C LEU A 578 -17.33 5.74 20.14
N PRO A 579 -16.09 5.82 20.68
CA PRO A 579 -15.44 4.68 21.30
C PRO A 579 -16.14 4.27 22.61
N PRO A 580 -15.90 3.03 23.09
CA PRO A 580 -16.48 2.52 24.33
C PRO A 580 -16.22 3.45 25.52
N GLY A 581 -17.27 3.79 26.26
CA GLY A 581 -17.17 4.63 27.45
C GLY A 581 -16.86 6.11 27.19
N TRP A 582 -16.97 6.57 25.93
CA TRP A 582 -16.87 7.98 25.59
C TRP A 582 -17.88 8.83 26.38
N LYS A 583 -17.45 10.02 26.81
CA LYS A 583 -18.27 10.96 27.58
C LYS A 583 -18.16 12.36 26.99
N SER A 584 -19.31 12.98 26.79
CA SER A 584 -19.44 14.37 26.38
C SER A 584 -18.90 15.34 27.46
N GLY A 585 -18.36 16.48 27.03
CA GLY A 585 -18.00 17.62 27.89
C GLY A 585 -16.75 17.47 28.76
N ALA A 586 -15.90 16.45 28.52
CA ALA A 586 -14.61 16.37 29.20
C ALA A 586 -13.73 17.58 28.80
N PRO A 587 -13.17 18.35 29.75
CA PRO A 587 -12.31 19.47 29.40
C PRO A 587 -11.11 18.96 28.61
N PRO A 588 -10.74 19.61 27.49
CA PRO A 588 -9.60 19.16 26.69
C PRO A 588 -8.34 19.17 27.57
N ALA A 589 -7.59 18.06 27.53
CA ALA A 589 -6.29 18.00 28.17
C ALA A 589 -5.35 19.02 27.51
N ALA A 590 -4.35 19.48 28.25
CA ALA A 590 -3.32 20.35 27.68
C ALA A 590 -2.65 19.64 26.49
N VAL A 591 -2.75 20.25 25.32
CA VAL A 591 -2.18 19.75 24.07
C VAL A 591 -0.68 20.05 24.08
N THR A 592 0.15 19.01 23.93
CA THR A 592 1.61 19.11 23.96
C THR A 592 2.22 18.25 22.87
N LEU A 593 3.52 18.44 22.60
CA LEU A 593 4.26 17.56 21.69
C LEU A 593 4.32 16.11 22.17
N ALA A 594 4.02 15.84 23.45
CA ALA A 594 3.96 14.50 24.05
C ALA A 594 2.53 13.92 24.11
N SER A 595 1.53 14.63 23.57
CA SER A 595 0.14 14.17 23.57
C SER A 595 -0.01 12.83 22.85
N PRO A 596 -0.88 11.93 23.31
CA PRO A 596 -0.99 10.56 22.78
C PRO A 596 -1.60 10.47 21.37
N GLY A 597 -2.29 11.52 20.90
CA GLY A 597 -2.87 11.57 19.56
C GLY A 597 -2.01 12.41 18.59
N LEU A 598 -1.88 11.93 17.35
CA LEU A 598 -1.12 12.60 16.31
C LEU A 598 -1.66 14.01 16.01
N ARG A 599 -2.99 14.18 16.01
CA ARG A 599 -3.59 15.48 15.71
C ARG A 599 -3.22 16.53 16.76
N GLU A 600 -3.28 16.15 18.03
CA GLU A 600 -2.85 16.99 19.14
C GLU A 600 -1.37 17.36 19.00
N ARG A 601 -0.50 16.43 18.60
CA ARG A 601 0.93 16.75 18.36
C ARG A 601 1.12 17.76 17.22
N VAL A 602 0.36 17.62 16.13
CA VAL A 602 0.40 18.57 14.99
C VAL A 602 -0.05 19.96 15.45
N LEU A 603 -1.17 20.06 16.17
CA LEU A 603 -1.68 21.34 16.70
C LEU A 603 -0.71 21.95 17.71
N ALA A 604 -0.15 21.15 18.64
CA ALA A 604 0.88 21.61 19.59
C ALA A 604 2.12 22.17 18.87
N SER A 605 2.60 21.48 17.83
CA SER A 605 3.72 21.95 17.00
C SER A 605 3.40 23.29 16.37
N ARG A 606 2.18 23.44 15.83
CA ARG A 606 1.74 24.67 15.15
C ARG A 606 1.62 25.84 16.09
N ASP A 607 1.07 25.63 17.29
CA ASP A 607 0.97 26.66 18.32
C ASP A 607 2.36 27.12 18.79
N LEU A 608 3.29 26.19 19.01
CA LEU A 608 4.67 26.54 19.36
C LEU A 608 5.34 27.39 18.27
N LEU A 609 5.14 27.02 17.00
CA LEU A 609 5.69 27.73 15.85
C LEU A 609 5.11 29.15 15.71
N ARG A 610 3.83 29.36 16.04
CA ARG A 610 3.21 30.69 16.11
C ARG A 610 3.72 31.52 17.30
N SER A 611 3.95 30.87 18.46
CA SER A 611 4.36 31.54 19.69
C SER A 611 5.80 32.07 19.67
N GLY A 612 6.63 31.55 18.76
CA GLY A 612 8.05 31.90 18.63
C GLY A 612 8.93 31.30 19.74
N ARG A 613 10.26 31.34 19.54
CA ARG A 613 11.26 30.59 20.34
C ARG A 613 11.23 30.86 21.86
N ALA A 614 10.74 32.02 22.30
CA ALA A 614 10.78 32.43 23.71
C ALA A 614 10.00 31.50 24.65
N ASN A 615 8.98 30.79 24.16
CA ASN A 615 8.09 29.95 24.96
C ASN A 615 8.21 28.45 24.64
N VAL A 616 9.25 28.06 23.90
CA VAL A 616 9.41 26.69 23.41
C VAL A 616 10.38 25.93 24.31
N PRO A 617 10.04 24.69 24.75
CA PRO A 617 10.94 23.87 25.56
C PRO A 617 12.21 23.48 24.78
N ASP A 618 13.18 22.89 25.47
CA ASP A 618 14.34 22.29 24.79
C ASP A 618 13.90 21.09 23.96
N LEU A 619 13.72 21.30 22.65
CA LEU A 619 13.25 20.30 21.71
C LEU A 619 14.29 19.23 21.41
N GLU A 620 15.58 19.55 21.49
CA GLU A 620 16.65 18.56 21.30
C GLU A 620 16.67 17.60 22.49
N ALA A 621 16.55 18.13 23.71
CA ALA A 621 16.42 17.31 24.91
C ALA A 621 15.14 16.47 24.88
N LEU A 622 13.99 17.05 24.49
CA LEU A 622 12.71 16.33 24.39
C LEU A 622 12.78 15.18 23.38
N ALA A 623 13.51 15.36 22.27
CA ALA A 623 13.63 14.35 21.22
C ALA A 623 14.35 13.07 21.66
N ILE A 624 15.19 13.14 22.70
CA ILE A 624 16.02 12.02 23.15
C ILE A 624 15.53 11.38 24.45
N VAL A 625 14.43 11.86 25.04
CA VAL A 625 13.85 11.29 26.26
C VAL A 625 13.29 9.90 25.95
N PRO A 626 13.92 8.80 26.42
CA PRO A 626 13.50 7.43 26.06
C PRO A 626 12.06 7.13 26.49
N GLU A 627 11.63 7.67 27.64
CA GLU A 627 10.28 7.46 28.20
C GLU A 627 9.17 8.14 27.38
N SER A 628 9.52 9.06 26.47
CA SER A 628 8.55 9.84 25.68
C SER A 628 8.08 9.17 24.39
N GLY A 629 8.80 8.15 23.91
CA GLY A 629 8.47 7.40 22.69
C GLY A 629 8.82 8.10 21.37
N GLU A 630 8.84 7.33 20.28
CA GLU A 630 9.24 7.79 18.94
C GLU A 630 8.36 8.93 18.40
N GLU A 631 7.05 8.91 18.69
CA GLU A 631 6.13 9.93 18.21
C GLU A 631 6.42 11.31 18.83
N THR A 632 6.79 11.34 20.11
CA THR A 632 7.21 12.58 20.78
C THR A 632 8.53 13.07 20.19
N ALA A 633 9.46 12.15 19.92
CA ALA A 633 10.71 12.48 19.25
C ALA A 633 10.46 13.07 17.85
N ALA A 634 9.57 12.49 17.06
CA ALA A 634 9.18 13.03 15.75
C ALA A 634 8.64 14.46 15.88
N ALA A 635 7.67 14.67 16.78
CA ALA A 635 7.08 15.98 17.01
C ALA A 635 8.14 17.01 17.45
N ALA A 636 9.06 16.65 18.35
CA ALA A 636 10.14 17.52 18.81
C ALA A 636 11.15 17.86 17.70
N ILE A 637 11.65 16.85 16.97
CA ILE A 637 12.63 17.01 15.89
C ILE A 637 12.09 17.91 14.79
N PHE A 638 10.85 17.67 14.35
CA PHE A 638 10.29 18.44 13.24
C PHE A 638 9.81 19.82 13.66
N THR A 639 9.37 20.01 14.91
CA THR A 639 9.11 21.35 15.45
C THR A 639 10.41 22.14 15.51
N LEU A 640 11.50 21.53 15.97
CA LEU A 640 12.84 22.15 16.02
C LEU A 640 13.29 22.59 14.62
N ALA A 641 13.16 21.68 13.64
CA ALA A 641 13.57 21.92 12.27
C ALA A 641 12.83 23.09 11.61
N GLN A 642 11.54 23.24 11.90
CA GLN A 642 10.69 24.33 11.40
C GLN A 642 10.93 25.64 12.14
N LEU A 643 11.07 25.60 13.47
CA LEU A 643 11.16 26.79 14.32
C LEU A 643 12.46 27.55 14.11
N ASP A 644 13.58 26.82 14.07
CA ASP A 644 14.91 27.44 14.05
C ASP A 644 15.45 27.65 12.63
N GLY A 645 14.75 27.15 11.62
CA GLY A 645 15.26 27.21 10.25
C GLY A 645 16.70 26.68 10.19
N SER A 646 17.57 27.37 9.46
CA SER A 646 18.98 26.98 9.25
C SER A 646 19.73 26.71 10.56
N GLU A 647 19.38 27.39 11.65
CA GLU A 647 20.02 27.25 12.97
C GLU A 647 19.79 25.88 13.62
N ALA A 648 18.78 25.11 13.18
CA ALA A 648 18.57 23.73 13.66
C ALA A 648 19.63 22.74 13.14
N SER A 649 20.40 23.08 12.11
CA SER A 649 21.24 22.13 11.37
C SER A 649 22.20 21.34 12.25
N ASP A 650 22.90 22.03 13.17
CA ASP A 650 23.86 21.38 14.07
C ASP A 650 23.17 20.39 15.03
N ALA A 651 21.99 20.74 15.54
CA ALA A 651 21.19 19.87 16.40
C ALA A 651 20.67 18.65 15.63
N LEU A 652 20.15 18.85 14.41
CA LEU A 652 19.69 17.76 13.56
C LEU A 652 20.82 16.81 13.17
N VAL A 653 22.02 17.33 12.89
CA VAL A 653 23.20 16.50 12.61
C VAL A 653 23.63 15.69 13.85
N ARG A 654 23.57 16.28 15.05
CA ARG A 654 23.82 15.53 16.31
C ARG A 654 22.78 14.43 16.52
N LEU A 655 21.49 14.72 16.32
CA LEU A 655 20.40 13.76 16.45
C LEU A 655 20.47 12.64 15.40
N ALA A 656 20.92 12.95 14.18
CA ALA A 656 21.25 11.95 13.16
C ALA A 656 22.42 11.04 13.59
N GLY A 657 23.18 11.42 14.63
CA GLY A 657 24.19 10.62 15.33
C GLY A 657 23.64 9.58 16.32
N SER A 658 22.35 9.64 16.67
CA SER A 658 21.75 8.83 17.74
C SER A 658 21.92 7.32 17.57
N GLU A 659 22.03 6.59 18.67
CA GLU A 659 22.00 5.11 18.64
C GLU A 659 20.61 4.59 18.27
N SER A 660 19.54 5.34 18.59
CA SER A 660 18.16 5.02 18.21
C SER A 660 17.96 5.18 16.70
N PRO A 661 17.65 4.09 15.95
CA PRO A 661 17.38 4.17 14.51
C PRO A 661 16.19 5.09 14.17
N ALA A 662 15.16 5.09 15.03
CA ALA A 662 14.01 5.98 14.90
C ALA A 662 14.42 7.46 14.92
N ILE A 663 15.18 7.89 15.94
CA ILE A 663 15.65 9.28 16.06
C ILE A 663 16.57 9.64 14.90
N ARG A 664 17.52 8.75 14.53
CA ARG A 664 18.39 9.01 13.37
C ARG A 664 17.58 9.26 12.11
N ARG A 665 16.66 8.36 11.78
CA ARG A 665 15.82 8.42 10.58
C ARG A 665 15.08 9.76 10.51
N LEU A 666 14.40 10.14 11.60
CA LEU A 666 13.64 11.39 11.69
C LEU A 666 14.55 12.62 11.52
N ALA A 667 15.71 12.63 12.17
CA ALA A 667 16.67 13.72 12.06
C ALA A 667 17.32 13.83 10.66
N ILE A 668 17.62 12.70 10.01
CA ILE A 668 18.14 12.67 8.63
C ILE A 668 17.09 13.24 7.67
N ARG A 669 15.81 12.87 7.83
CA ARG A 669 14.72 13.41 7.03
C ARG A 669 14.57 14.92 7.23
N ALA A 670 14.54 15.36 8.49
CA ALA A 670 14.43 16.78 8.82
C ALA A 670 15.60 17.61 8.27
N PHE A 671 16.82 17.08 8.33
CA PHE A 671 18.01 17.75 7.80
C PHE A 671 18.07 17.69 6.27
N GLY A 672 17.72 16.55 5.67
CA GLY A 672 17.79 16.31 4.22
C GLY A 672 16.92 17.23 3.36
N ASP A 673 15.92 17.86 3.97
CA ASP A 673 15.02 18.82 3.32
C ASP A 673 15.62 20.22 3.21
N ARG A 674 16.82 20.43 3.74
CA ARG A 674 17.45 21.73 3.88
C ARG A 674 18.54 21.92 2.80
N PRO A 675 18.72 23.14 2.26
CA PRO A 675 19.79 23.41 1.31
C PRO A 675 21.20 23.04 1.82
N GLU A 676 21.45 23.23 3.11
CA GLU A 676 22.74 22.95 3.77
C GLU A 676 23.08 21.46 3.82
N ALA A 677 22.10 20.57 3.60
CA ALA A 677 22.33 19.14 3.58
C ALA A 677 23.08 18.68 2.33
N LYS A 678 23.09 19.46 1.23
CA LYS A 678 23.75 19.05 -0.01
C LYS A 678 25.22 18.70 0.26
N ASN A 679 25.58 17.45 -0.01
CA ASN A 679 26.93 16.88 0.18
C ASN A 679 27.50 16.97 1.61
N HIS A 680 26.66 17.19 2.63
CA HIS A 680 27.11 17.34 4.00
C HIS A 680 27.88 16.08 4.49
N PRO A 681 28.96 16.21 5.30
CA PRO A 681 29.75 15.07 5.76
C PRO A 681 28.96 13.96 6.47
N LEU A 682 27.80 14.30 7.08
CA LEU A 682 26.87 13.32 7.66
C LEU A 682 26.56 12.17 6.69
N PHE A 683 26.33 12.47 5.41
CA PHE A 683 25.92 11.47 4.42
C PHE A 683 27.02 10.48 4.05
N ARG A 684 28.29 10.71 4.45
CA ARG A 684 29.37 9.72 4.30
C ARG A 684 29.17 8.48 5.18
N ARG A 685 28.22 8.52 6.12
CA ARG A 685 27.79 7.36 6.92
C ARG A 685 26.89 6.39 6.17
N LEU A 686 26.38 6.77 4.99
CA LEU A 686 25.48 5.97 4.15
C LEU A 686 25.92 4.49 4.02
N PRO A 687 27.20 4.15 3.73
CA PRO A 687 27.59 2.74 3.56
C PRO A 687 27.64 1.91 4.86
N ALA A 688 27.60 2.57 6.03
CA ALA A 688 27.66 1.94 7.34
C ALA A 688 26.29 1.83 8.02
N GLU A 689 25.26 2.49 7.47
CA GLU A 689 23.90 2.42 7.98
C GLU A 689 23.29 1.04 7.68
N LYS A 690 22.75 0.39 8.71
CA LYS A 690 22.20 -0.97 8.66
C LYS A 690 20.69 -0.98 8.77
N ASP A 691 20.09 0.06 9.35
CA ASP A 691 18.64 0.19 9.43
C ASP A 691 18.11 0.64 8.07
N ALA A 692 17.26 -0.18 7.46
CA ALA A 692 16.77 0.05 6.10
C ALA A 692 15.96 1.35 5.99
N ALA A 693 15.18 1.70 7.02
CA ALA A 693 14.37 2.92 7.03
C ALA A 693 15.23 4.19 7.18
N ALA A 694 16.25 4.17 8.04
CA ALA A 694 17.24 5.25 8.12
C ALA A 694 18.07 5.35 6.83
N LEU A 695 18.50 4.22 6.26
CA LEU A 695 19.23 4.15 4.99
C LEU A 695 18.42 4.79 3.85
N ARG A 696 17.12 4.52 3.78
CA ARG A 696 16.20 5.18 2.84
C ARG A 696 16.22 6.70 2.98
N GLU A 697 16.17 7.24 4.20
CA GLU A 697 16.20 8.70 4.40
C GLU A 697 17.52 9.33 3.93
N PHE A 698 18.66 8.65 4.10
CA PHE A 698 19.92 9.10 3.48
C PHE A 698 19.80 9.19 1.95
N ILE A 699 19.20 8.18 1.31
CA ILE A 699 19.04 8.13 -0.15
C ILE A 699 18.13 9.26 -0.63
N VAL A 700 16.95 9.42 -0.01
CA VAL A 700 15.97 10.46 -0.34
C VAL A 700 16.58 11.86 -0.18
N ALA A 701 17.33 12.09 0.90
CA ALA A 701 18.01 13.37 1.15
C ALA A 701 19.06 13.68 0.05
N LEU A 702 19.85 12.68 -0.36
CA LEU A 702 20.84 12.85 -1.43
C LEU A 702 20.19 13.18 -2.78
N GLY A 703 19.09 12.50 -3.10
CA GLY A 703 18.32 12.75 -4.34
C GLY A 703 17.71 14.14 -4.37
N ARG A 704 17.05 14.56 -3.29
CA ARG A 704 16.41 15.88 -3.21
C ARG A 704 17.39 17.03 -3.11
N GLY A 705 18.49 16.84 -2.39
CA GLY A 705 19.58 17.82 -2.31
C GLY A 705 20.35 17.97 -3.62
N GLY A 706 20.15 17.09 -4.61
CA GLY A 706 20.87 17.15 -5.89
C GLY A 706 22.38 16.92 -5.69
N SER A 707 22.75 15.88 -4.94
CA SER A 707 24.14 15.54 -4.63
C SER A 707 24.99 15.35 -5.89
N ASP A 708 26.15 15.99 -5.93
CA ASP A 708 27.15 15.89 -7.00
C ASP A 708 28.50 15.34 -6.50
N ASP A 709 28.59 14.94 -5.23
CA ASP A 709 29.76 14.29 -4.64
C ASP A 709 29.91 12.84 -5.17
N SER A 710 31.03 12.56 -5.83
CA SER A 710 31.26 11.28 -6.50
C SER A 710 31.34 10.08 -5.54
N ASP A 711 31.77 10.29 -4.30
CA ASP A 711 31.88 9.21 -3.31
C ASP A 711 30.50 8.85 -2.77
N LEU A 712 29.64 9.85 -2.52
CA LEU A 712 28.25 9.65 -2.11
C LEU A 712 27.45 8.95 -3.22
N VAL A 713 27.58 9.42 -4.48
CA VAL A 713 26.94 8.78 -5.64
C VAL A 713 27.48 7.36 -5.86
N GLY A 714 28.78 7.14 -5.63
CA GLY A 714 29.38 5.80 -5.65
C GLY A 714 28.84 4.87 -4.56
N GLY A 715 28.51 5.41 -3.39
CA GLY A 715 27.83 4.72 -2.30
C GLY A 715 26.41 4.31 -2.65
N LEU A 716 25.61 5.22 -3.23
CA LEU A 716 24.26 4.93 -3.73
C LEU A 716 24.24 3.75 -4.70
N LEU A 717 25.23 3.68 -5.60
CA LEU A 717 25.33 2.59 -6.56
C LEU A 717 25.54 1.21 -5.90
N LYS A 718 26.23 1.15 -4.76
CA LYS A 718 26.35 -0.11 -4.00
C LYS A 718 25.03 -0.53 -3.37
N ILE A 719 24.20 0.44 -2.99
CA ILE A 719 22.91 0.23 -2.34
C ILE A 719 21.80 -0.12 -3.35
N ALA A 720 21.97 0.21 -4.64
CA ALA A 720 21.04 -0.18 -5.70
C ALA A 720 20.83 -1.70 -5.85
N GLY A 721 21.67 -2.53 -5.22
CA GLY A 721 21.52 -3.99 -5.13
C GLY A 721 21.12 -4.51 -3.75
N HIS A 722 20.56 -3.66 -2.88
CA HIS A 722 20.12 -4.04 -1.54
C HIS A 722 18.95 -5.04 -1.57
N ASP A 723 18.85 -5.90 -0.55
CA ASP A 723 17.81 -6.95 -0.48
C ASP A 723 16.41 -6.38 -0.21
N ASP A 724 16.32 -5.28 0.54
CA ASP A 724 15.09 -4.51 0.69
C ASP A 724 14.70 -3.84 -0.66
N PRO A 725 13.51 -4.15 -1.21
CA PRO A 725 13.09 -3.67 -2.52
C PRO A 725 12.84 -2.16 -2.56
N VAL A 726 12.39 -1.55 -1.46
CA VAL A 726 12.15 -0.10 -1.37
C VAL A 726 13.49 0.63 -1.37
N VAL A 727 14.47 0.17 -0.60
CA VAL A 727 15.84 0.73 -0.60
C VAL A 727 16.46 0.64 -1.99
N ALA A 728 16.43 -0.54 -2.60
CA ALA A 728 17.04 -0.77 -3.92
C ALA A 728 16.37 0.09 -5.00
N HIS A 729 15.04 0.15 -5.01
CA HIS A 729 14.27 0.99 -5.93
C HIS A 729 14.61 2.48 -5.75
N THR A 730 14.53 2.98 -4.51
CA THR A 730 14.80 4.39 -4.18
C THR A 730 16.22 4.78 -4.58
N ALA A 731 17.22 3.91 -4.38
CA ALA A 731 18.59 4.15 -4.81
C ALA A 731 18.72 4.24 -6.34
N VAL A 732 18.05 3.37 -7.09
CA VAL A 732 18.04 3.41 -8.56
C VAL A 732 17.37 4.68 -9.09
N GLU A 733 16.19 5.05 -8.55
CA GLU A 733 15.50 6.28 -8.92
C GLU A 733 16.34 7.52 -8.57
N THR A 734 17.03 7.50 -7.43
CA THR A 734 17.94 8.57 -7.01
C THR A 734 19.14 8.69 -7.95
N LEU A 735 19.77 7.58 -8.35
CA LEU A 735 20.88 7.61 -9.31
C LEU A 735 20.45 8.17 -10.67
N ALA A 736 19.21 7.88 -11.11
CA ALA A 736 18.63 8.46 -12.31
C ALA A 736 18.36 9.96 -12.14
N ALA A 737 17.75 10.37 -11.02
CA ALA A 737 17.50 11.78 -10.71
C ALA A 737 18.78 12.62 -10.65
N LEU A 738 19.87 12.06 -10.09
CA LEU A 738 21.20 12.67 -10.04
C LEU A 738 21.98 12.54 -11.35
N ARG A 739 21.42 11.88 -12.37
CA ARG A 739 22.05 11.63 -13.69
C ARG A 739 23.46 11.03 -13.54
N ALA A 740 23.60 9.98 -12.73
CA ALA A 740 24.86 9.35 -12.34
C ALA A 740 25.57 8.53 -13.46
N VAL A 741 25.54 9.01 -14.71
CA VAL A 741 26.03 8.32 -15.92
C VAL A 741 27.49 7.89 -15.79
N ASN A 742 28.37 8.82 -15.41
CA ASN A 742 29.81 8.55 -15.29
C ASN A 742 30.12 7.51 -14.21
N THR A 743 29.43 7.57 -13.07
CA THR A 743 29.61 6.62 -11.96
C THR A 743 29.16 5.22 -12.36
N CYS A 744 28.01 5.10 -13.03
CA CYS A 744 27.50 3.83 -13.54
C CYS A 744 28.47 3.22 -14.57
N PHE A 745 28.96 4.01 -15.53
CA PHE A 745 29.90 3.51 -16.53
C PHE A 745 31.25 3.09 -15.96
N LYS A 746 31.83 3.85 -15.01
CA LYS A 746 33.03 3.43 -14.29
C LYS A 746 32.85 2.10 -13.55
N CYS A 747 31.66 1.86 -13.00
CA CYS A 747 31.32 0.59 -12.37
C CYS A 747 31.26 -0.56 -13.39
N LEU A 748 30.64 -0.34 -14.55
CA LEU A 748 30.57 -1.35 -15.62
C LEU A 748 31.95 -1.69 -16.20
N ASP A 749 32.92 -0.77 -16.15
CA ASP A 749 34.29 -1.00 -16.62
C ASP A 749 35.16 -1.74 -15.59
N ASP A 750 34.73 -1.82 -14.33
CA ASP A 750 35.46 -2.49 -13.25
C ASP A 750 34.85 -3.87 -12.96
N LYS A 751 35.59 -4.92 -13.32
CA LYS A 751 35.18 -6.32 -13.10
C LYS A 751 35.06 -6.68 -11.61
N ALA A 752 35.76 -5.98 -10.72
CA ALA A 752 35.63 -6.22 -9.28
C ALA A 752 34.26 -5.78 -8.75
N ARG A 753 33.55 -4.92 -9.50
CA ARG A 753 32.27 -4.30 -9.13
C ARG A 753 31.05 -4.98 -9.76
N TYR A 754 31.20 -6.24 -10.20
CA TYR A 754 30.17 -6.95 -10.95
C TYR A 754 28.81 -7.08 -10.23
N ARG A 755 28.81 -7.04 -8.89
CA ARG A 755 27.59 -7.09 -8.08
C ARG A 755 26.75 -5.81 -8.20
N GLU A 756 27.36 -4.69 -8.56
CA GLU A 756 26.67 -3.41 -8.71
C GLU A 756 26.18 -3.16 -10.15
N TRP A 757 26.59 -3.99 -11.12
CA TRP A 757 26.19 -3.85 -12.52
C TRP A 757 24.67 -3.82 -12.74
N PRO A 758 23.84 -4.66 -12.08
CA PRO A 758 22.39 -4.58 -12.24
C PRO A 758 21.81 -3.22 -11.86
N GLY A 759 22.29 -2.62 -10.77
CA GLY A 759 21.88 -1.28 -10.34
C GLY A 759 22.32 -0.20 -11.33
N ALA A 760 23.57 -0.29 -11.83
CA ALA A 760 24.09 0.61 -12.85
C ALA A 760 23.26 0.58 -14.14
N PHE A 761 22.93 -0.61 -14.64
CA PHE A 761 22.09 -0.75 -15.84
C PHE A 761 20.68 -0.23 -15.62
N ARG A 762 20.05 -0.52 -14.47
CA ARG A 762 18.70 -0.01 -14.14
C ARG A 762 18.66 1.52 -14.07
N ALA A 763 19.69 2.16 -13.51
CA ALA A 763 19.80 3.62 -13.47
C ALA A 763 20.00 4.21 -14.87
N LEU A 764 20.93 3.66 -15.66
CA LEU A 764 21.18 4.11 -17.04
C LEU A 764 19.95 3.93 -17.95
N ALA A 765 19.16 2.87 -17.75
CA ALA A 765 17.95 2.59 -18.51
C ALA A 765 16.82 3.62 -18.30
N ARG A 766 16.97 4.56 -17.37
CA ARG A 766 16.02 5.67 -17.13
C ARG A 766 16.45 6.99 -17.79
N LEU A 767 17.59 7.01 -18.46
CA LEU A 767 18.22 8.22 -18.99
C LEU A 767 18.26 8.17 -20.53
N PRO A 768 17.22 8.69 -21.23
CA PRO A 768 17.18 8.79 -22.69
C PRO A 768 18.14 9.89 -23.19
N GLU A 769 19.44 9.60 -23.11
CA GLU A 769 20.53 10.48 -23.51
C GLU A 769 21.46 9.78 -24.51
N LEU A 770 21.92 10.50 -25.54
CA LEU A 770 22.83 9.92 -26.54
C LEU A 770 24.14 9.40 -25.93
N THR A 771 24.67 10.09 -24.93
CA THR A 771 25.88 9.68 -24.19
C THR A 771 25.72 8.31 -23.53
N VAL A 772 24.53 8.04 -22.98
CA VAL A 772 24.18 6.74 -22.39
C VAL A 772 24.08 5.68 -23.48
N VAL A 773 23.35 5.96 -24.56
CA VAL A 773 23.19 5.04 -25.70
C VAL A 773 24.54 4.63 -26.28
N TYR A 774 25.41 5.60 -26.61
CA TYR A 774 26.73 5.31 -27.14
C TYR A 774 27.62 4.56 -26.14
N GLY A 775 27.56 4.92 -24.86
CA GLY A 775 28.32 4.25 -23.80
C GLY A 775 27.91 2.78 -23.59
N LEU A 776 26.62 2.46 -23.73
CA LEU A 776 26.11 1.09 -23.68
C LEU A 776 26.53 0.28 -24.93
N ILE A 777 26.40 0.88 -26.12
CA ILE A 777 26.79 0.24 -27.39
C ILE A 777 28.29 -0.08 -27.42
N ASP A 778 29.13 0.84 -26.94
CA ASP A 778 30.59 0.65 -26.90
C ASP A 778 30.98 -0.55 -26.03
N ARG A 779 30.40 -0.64 -24.83
CA ARG A 779 30.64 -1.75 -23.89
C ARG A 779 30.11 -3.07 -24.42
N PHE A 780 28.93 -3.06 -25.02
CA PHE A 780 28.36 -4.23 -25.69
C PHE A 780 29.30 -4.79 -26.77
N LYS A 781 29.90 -3.92 -27.60
CA LYS A 781 30.80 -4.34 -28.69
C LYS A 781 32.13 -4.91 -28.20
N LYS A 782 32.72 -4.29 -27.18
CA LYS A 782 34.09 -4.58 -26.72
C LYS A 782 34.22 -5.76 -25.76
N THR A 783 33.13 -6.17 -25.11
CA THR A 783 33.16 -7.18 -24.05
C THR A 783 32.71 -8.56 -24.51
N ASP A 784 33.27 -9.60 -23.91
CA ASP A 784 32.79 -10.98 -24.00
C ASP A 784 31.99 -11.42 -22.76
N SER A 785 31.86 -10.55 -21.75
CA SER A 785 31.03 -10.83 -20.57
C SER A 785 29.55 -10.92 -20.94
N SER A 786 28.94 -12.09 -20.74
CA SER A 786 27.51 -12.30 -20.98
C SER A 786 26.63 -11.35 -20.17
N LEU A 787 27.02 -11.03 -18.93
CA LEU A 787 26.29 -10.11 -18.05
C LEU A 787 26.27 -8.66 -18.57
N ILE A 788 27.42 -8.14 -19.03
CA ILE A 788 27.47 -6.78 -19.59
C ILE A 788 26.68 -6.72 -20.90
N ARG A 789 26.78 -7.75 -21.74
CA ARG A 789 26.05 -7.81 -23.02
C ARG A 789 24.54 -7.85 -22.80
N ALA A 790 24.07 -8.72 -21.90
CA ALA A 790 22.66 -8.82 -21.55
C ALA A 790 22.13 -7.53 -20.92
N GLY A 791 22.86 -6.96 -19.95
CA GLY A 791 22.49 -5.69 -19.32
C GLY A 791 22.43 -4.52 -20.29
N ALA A 792 23.39 -4.44 -21.23
CA ALA A 792 23.39 -3.41 -22.27
C ALA A 792 22.20 -3.56 -23.23
N VAL A 793 21.88 -4.77 -23.66
CA VAL A 793 20.69 -5.02 -24.51
C VAL A 793 19.41 -4.62 -23.79
N ARG A 794 19.20 -5.06 -22.54
CA ARG A 794 18.02 -4.70 -21.75
C ARG A 794 17.90 -3.18 -21.60
N ALA A 795 18.99 -2.49 -21.24
CA ALA A 795 18.99 -1.04 -21.11
C ALA A 795 18.72 -0.34 -22.45
N LEU A 796 19.29 -0.83 -23.55
CA LEU A 796 19.04 -0.30 -24.89
C LEU A 796 17.59 -0.51 -25.33
N CYS A 797 16.98 -1.67 -25.06
CA CYS A 797 15.56 -1.89 -25.30
C CYS A 797 14.69 -0.90 -24.50
N ARG A 798 15.01 -0.69 -23.22
CA ARG A 798 14.30 0.29 -22.37
C ARG A 798 14.40 1.72 -22.89
N LEU A 799 15.54 2.09 -23.47
CA LEU A 799 15.81 3.41 -24.04
C LEU A 799 15.37 3.56 -25.51
N TYR A 800 14.84 2.50 -26.13
CA TYR A 800 14.44 2.54 -27.55
C TYR A 800 13.40 3.63 -27.82
N PHE A 801 12.46 3.78 -26.89
CA PHE A 801 11.50 4.86 -26.84
C PHE A 801 11.82 5.81 -25.67
N ARG A 802 11.19 6.99 -25.71
CA ARG A 802 11.04 7.87 -24.55
C ARG A 802 9.55 8.17 -24.34
N GLU A 803 9.24 8.74 -23.19
CA GLU A 803 7.91 9.28 -22.91
C GLU A 803 7.58 10.38 -23.93
N GLY A 804 6.41 10.29 -24.55
CA GLY A 804 5.89 11.29 -25.48
C GLY A 804 5.55 12.61 -24.78
N ASP A 805 5.44 13.67 -25.58
CA ASP A 805 4.94 14.95 -25.08
C ASP A 805 3.47 14.80 -24.70
N TRP A 806 3.10 15.25 -23.49
CA TRP A 806 1.74 15.13 -22.97
C TRP A 806 1.11 16.51 -22.90
N ALA A 807 0.04 16.73 -23.67
CA ALA A 807 -0.68 17.99 -23.75
C ALA A 807 -1.90 18.06 -22.82
N GLY A 808 -2.08 17.06 -21.94
CA GLY A 808 -3.19 17.00 -20.99
C GLY A 808 -4.34 16.12 -21.46
N ASP A 809 -4.20 15.51 -22.65
CA ASP A 809 -5.21 14.61 -23.19
C ASP A 809 -5.53 13.50 -22.18
N PRO A 810 -6.81 13.29 -21.86
CA PRO A 810 -7.19 12.22 -20.96
C PRO A 810 -6.98 10.87 -21.66
N TRP A 811 -6.52 9.88 -20.91
CA TRP A 811 -6.82 8.49 -21.28
C TRP A 811 -8.25 8.15 -20.83
N GLY A 812 -8.92 7.29 -21.59
CA GLY A 812 -10.20 6.73 -21.14
C GLY A 812 -10.03 5.84 -19.91
N ALA A 813 -11.12 5.25 -19.42
CA ALA A 813 -11.13 4.42 -18.21
C ALA A 813 -10.14 3.22 -18.21
N ARG A 814 -9.57 2.88 -19.38
CA ARG A 814 -8.62 1.78 -19.58
C ARG A 814 -7.37 2.26 -20.32
N PRO A 815 -6.37 2.82 -19.61
CA PRO A 815 -5.10 3.24 -20.23
C PRO A 815 -4.28 2.06 -20.78
N ASP A 816 -3.31 2.34 -21.68
CA ASP A 816 -2.33 1.33 -22.12
C ASP A 816 -1.52 0.83 -20.90
N THR A 817 -1.57 -0.47 -20.65
CA THR A 817 -0.95 -1.12 -19.48
C THR A 817 0.35 -1.86 -19.79
N ALA A 818 0.76 -1.86 -21.05
CA ALA A 818 1.93 -2.62 -21.47
C ALA A 818 3.24 -1.86 -21.33
N GLY A 819 3.15 -0.53 -21.33
CA GLY A 819 4.25 0.37 -21.01
C GLY A 819 5.52 0.19 -21.86
N PRO A 820 6.69 0.57 -21.33
CA PRO A 820 6.85 1.18 -20.02
C PRO A 820 6.47 2.66 -19.93
N PHE A 821 6.26 3.30 -21.07
CA PHE A 821 5.85 4.69 -21.19
C PHE A 821 4.33 4.78 -21.32
N PHE A 822 3.75 5.92 -20.93
CA PHE A 822 2.32 6.17 -21.23
C PHE A 822 2.13 6.35 -22.73
N ASP A 823 3.03 7.12 -23.35
CA ASP A 823 3.13 7.25 -24.79
C ASP A 823 4.55 6.95 -25.27
N ARG A 824 4.68 6.02 -26.22
CA ARG A 824 5.96 5.54 -26.76
C ARG A 824 6.36 6.41 -27.94
N SER A 825 7.27 7.35 -27.69
CA SER A 825 7.82 8.21 -28.74
C SER A 825 9.22 7.78 -29.15
N ARG A 826 9.46 7.64 -30.45
CA ARG A 826 10.83 7.55 -30.99
C ARG A 826 11.56 8.87 -30.79
N TRP A 827 12.88 8.83 -30.65
CA TRP A 827 13.71 9.99 -30.39
C TRP A 827 15.08 9.86 -31.07
N GLU A 828 15.95 10.85 -30.92
CA GLU A 828 17.25 10.92 -31.59
C GLU A 828 18.14 9.68 -31.32
N GLY A 829 18.01 9.03 -30.16
CA GLY A 829 18.72 7.79 -29.84
C GLY A 829 18.21 6.54 -30.57
N THR A 830 16.93 6.51 -30.96
CA THR A 830 16.28 5.30 -31.50
C THR A 830 17.01 4.68 -32.71
N PRO A 831 17.44 5.44 -33.74
CA PRO A 831 18.14 4.84 -34.89
C PRO A 831 19.48 4.16 -34.54
N HIS A 832 20.19 4.70 -33.54
CA HIS A 832 21.43 4.11 -33.05
C HIS A 832 21.20 2.81 -32.28
N ILE A 833 20.12 2.79 -31.49
CA ILE A 833 19.67 1.61 -30.74
C ILE A 833 19.22 0.52 -31.72
N ASP A 834 18.39 0.84 -32.72
CA ASP A 834 17.94 -0.08 -33.77
C ASP A 834 19.14 -0.82 -34.41
N THR A 835 20.15 -0.04 -34.83
CA THR A 835 21.38 -0.60 -35.42
C THR A 835 22.09 -1.56 -34.47
N ALA A 836 22.20 -1.22 -33.18
CA ALA A 836 22.87 -2.03 -32.18
C ALA A 836 22.10 -3.33 -31.87
N LEU A 837 20.77 -3.27 -31.72
CA LEU A 837 19.92 -4.43 -31.45
C LEU A 837 19.89 -5.39 -32.64
N ARG A 838 19.89 -4.89 -33.89
CA ARG A 838 20.05 -5.73 -35.10
C ARG A 838 21.40 -6.44 -35.14
N ALA A 839 22.46 -5.78 -34.69
CA ALA A 839 23.77 -6.42 -34.56
C ALA A 839 23.76 -7.49 -33.47
N ALA A 840 23.08 -7.22 -32.34
CA ALA A 840 22.94 -8.19 -31.25
C ALA A 840 22.22 -9.47 -31.67
N LEU A 841 21.15 -9.38 -32.48
CA LEU A 841 20.43 -10.54 -33.04
C LEU A 841 21.31 -11.48 -33.87
N LYS A 842 22.42 -10.97 -34.42
CA LYS A 842 23.39 -11.74 -35.23
C LYS A 842 24.59 -12.21 -34.43
N ASP A 843 24.75 -11.74 -33.19
CA ASP A 843 25.95 -11.99 -32.39
C ASP A 843 25.80 -13.26 -31.54
N ARG A 844 26.62 -14.26 -31.82
CA ARG A 844 26.56 -15.58 -31.17
C ARG A 844 27.00 -15.56 -29.70
N ARG A 845 27.51 -14.44 -29.19
CA ARG A 845 27.96 -14.28 -27.79
C ARG A 845 26.84 -13.88 -26.83
N ILE A 846 25.61 -13.72 -27.33
CA ILE A 846 24.44 -13.40 -26.53
C ILE A 846 23.31 -14.34 -26.93
N ASP A 847 22.53 -14.75 -25.93
CA ASP A 847 21.38 -15.60 -26.17
C ASP A 847 20.32 -14.85 -26.99
N LYS A 848 19.98 -15.43 -28.14
CA LYS A 848 18.98 -14.87 -29.04
C LYS A 848 17.59 -14.86 -28.41
N THR A 849 17.27 -15.86 -27.59
CA THR A 849 15.97 -15.97 -26.90
C THR A 849 15.76 -14.80 -25.93
N PHE A 850 16.80 -14.46 -25.17
CA PHE A 850 16.83 -13.28 -24.30
C PHE A 850 16.57 -11.98 -25.08
N ILE A 851 17.26 -11.77 -26.22
CA ILE A 851 17.06 -10.55 -27.02
C ILE A 851 15.61 -10.46 -27.52
N LEU A 852 15.09 -11.56 -28.07
CA LEU A 852 13.73 -11.62 -28.61
C LEU A 852 12.68 -11.36 -27.50
N SER A 853 12.90 -11.89 -26.30
CA SER A 853 12.07 -11.61 -25.12
C SER A 853 12.09 -10.12 -24.76
N GLU A 854 13.26 -9.49 -24.68
CA GLU A 854 13.39 -8.06 -24.35
C GLU A 854 12.78 -7.14 -25.43
N LEU A 855 12.91 -7.50 -26.71
CA LEU A 855 12.27 -6.76 -27.81
C LEU A 855 10.75 -6.82 -27.71
N GLY A 856 10.17 -8.01 -27.46
CA GLY A 856 8.74 -8.17 -27.26
C GLY A 856 8.23 -7.45 -26.01
N ARG A 857 8.95 -7.56 -24.89
CA ARG A 857 8.65 -6.85 -23.63
C ARG A 857 8.54 -5.34 -23.81
N HIS A 858 9.38 -4.76 -24.68
CA HIS A 858 9.40 -3.31 -24.97
C HIS A 858 8.66 -2.91 -26.24
N ARG A 859 7.95 -3.84 -26.91
CA ARG A 859 7.17 -3.58 -28.14
C ARG A 859 8.04 -3.02 -29.28
N ILE A 860 9.25 -3.53 -29.41
CA ILE A 860 10.20 -3.12 -30.45
C ILE A 860 10.08 -4.10 -31.60
N ASP A 861 9.60 -3.65 -32.76
CA ASP A 861 9.68 -4.44 -34.00
C ASP A 861 10.88 -4.02 -34.85
N LEU A 862 11.77 -4.99 -35.09
CA LEU A 862 12.92 -4.85 -36.00
C LEU A 862 12.74 -5.66 -37.30
N GLY A 863 11.51 -6.11 -37.61
CA GLY A 863 11.21 -7.05 -38.69
C GLY A 863 11.57 -8.49 -38.35
N HIS A 864 11.58 -8.85 -37.06
CA HIS A 864 11.99 -10.17 -36.56
C HIS A 864 10.82 -11.04 -36.08
N LEU A 865 9.59 -10.57 -36.27
CA LEU A 865 8.38 -11.26 -35.81
C LEU A 865 8.35 -12.73 -36.26
N LYS A 866 8.68 -13.02 -37.54
CA LYS A 866 8.75 -14.40 -38.04
C LYS A 866 9.74 -15.27 -37.28
N GLU A 867 10.92 -14.73 -36.96
CA GLU A 867 11.91 -15.44 -36.17
C GLU A 867 11.40 -15.68 -34.73
N LEU A 868 10.80 -14.67 -34.10
CA LEU A 868 10.21 -14.78 -32.76
C LEU A 868 9.12 -15.86 -32.71
N LEU A 869 8.25 -15.94 -33.72
CA LEU A 869 7.20 -16.96 -33.78
C LEU A 869 7.78 -18.38 -33.88
N VAL A 870 8.84 -18.57 -34.68
CA VAL A 870 9.53 -19.86 -34.78
C VAL A 870 10.11 -20.27 -33.43
N TYR A 871 10.80 -19.36 -32.74
CA TYR A 871 11.36 -19.66 -31.42
C TYR A 871 10.27 -19.88 -30.36
N ALA A 872 9.19 -19.11 -30.38
CA ALA A 872 8.09 -19.25 -29.42
C ALA A 872 7.33 -20.57 -29.58
N ALA A 873 7.31 -21.16 -30.78
CA ALA A 873 6.74 -22.49 -30.99
C ALA A 873 7.56 -23.61 -30.32
N GLU A 874 8.86 -23.39 -30.09
CA GLU A 874 9.77 -24.35 -29.45
C GLU A 874 10.03 -24.03 -27.96
N ILE A 875 9.91 -22.76 -27.57
CA ILE A 875 10.31 -22.21 -26.27
C ILE A 875 9.11 -21.46 -25.67
N PRO A 876 8.34 -22.10 -24.77
CA PRO A 876 7.12 -21.53 -24.20
C PRO A 876 7.31 -20.17 -23.52
N GLU A 877 8.48 -19.91 -22.95
CA GLU A 877 8.81 -18.64 -22.27
C GLU A 877 8.79 -17.43 -23.20
N LEU A 878 8.88 -17.64 -24.52
CA LEU A 878 8.81 -16.58 -25.54
C LEU A 878 7.38 -16.35 -26.07
N GLU A 879 6.43 -17.23 -25.74
CA GLU A 879 5.04 -17.11 -26.20
C GLU A 879 4.40 -15.78 -25.80
N PRO A 880 4.52 -15.28 -24.54
CA PRO A 880 3.92 -14.00 -24.17
C PRO A 880 4.49 -12.83 -24.97
N ALA A 881 5.81 -12.82 -25.22
CA ALA A 881 6.47 -11.79 -26.00
C ALA A 881 6.01 -11.79 -27.46
N ALA A 882 5.85 -12.97 -28.06
CA ALA A 882 5.36 -13.14 -29.43
C ALA A 882 3.92 -12.65 -29.58
N VAL A 883 3.02 -13.09 -28.69
CA VAL A 883 1.61 -12.70 -28.73
C VAL A 883 1.44 -11.18 -28.55
N ARG A 884 2.20 -10.56 -27.64
CA ARG A 884 2.11 -9.11 -27.40
C ARG A 884 2.53 -8.29 -28.61
N LEU A 885 3.64 -8.68 -29.26
CA LEU A 885 4.10 -7.99 -30.46
C LEU A 885 3.07 -8.07 -31.60
N LEU A 886 2.39 -9.22 -31.73
CA LEU A 886 1.28 -9.38 -32.68
C LEU A 886 0.09 -8.48 -32.36
N LEU A 887 -0.28 -8.34 -31.08
CA LEU A 887 -1.41 -7.52 -30.66
C LEU A 887 -1.22 -6.01 -30.82
N ASP A 888 0.02 -5.54 -30.90
CA ASP A 888 0.32 -4.14 -31.17
C ASP A 888 0.38 -3.80 -32.66
N GLY A 889 0.44 -4.82 -33.52
CA GLY A 889 0.26 -4.67 -34.96
C GLY A 889 -1.16 -4.19 -35.28
N ALA A 890 -1.28 -3.19 -36.15
CA ALA A 890 -2.56 -2.72 -36.66
C ALA A 890 -3.19 -3.69 -37.68
N GLU A 891 -2.37 -4.56 -38.28
CA GLU A 891 -2.78 -5.50 -39.31
C GLU A 891 -2.61 -6.95 -38.83
N GLU A 892 -3.52 -7.81 -39.29
CA GLU A 892 -3.42 -9.24 -39.13
C GLU A 892 -2.13 -9.77 -39.78
N VAL A 893 -1.49 -10.73 -39.12
CA VAL A 893 -0.33 -11.44 -39.66
C VAL A 893 -0.76 -12.89 -39.94
N PRO A 894 -1.15 -13.24 -41.19
CA PRO A 894 -1.68 -14.57 -41.51
C PRO A 894 -0.76 -15.73 -41.08
N ASP A 895 0.55 -15.54 -41.20
CA ASP A 895 1.57 -16.51 -40.76
C ASP A 895 1.52 -16.82 -39.25
N ALA A 896 0.89 -15.94 -38.45
CA ALA A 896 0.77 -16.09 -37.01
C ALA A 896 -0.51 -16.81 -36.55
N LEU A 897 -1.51 -16.97 -37.43
CA LEU A 897 -2.79 -17.59 -37.06
C LEU A 897 -2.62 -19.02 -36.51
N PRO A 898 -1.82 -19.92 -37.12
CA PRO A 898 -1.66 -21.27 -36.57
C PRO A 898 -1.06 -21.27 -35.15
N PHE A 899 -0.12 -20.35 -34.89
CA PHE A 899 0.50 -20.20 -33.58
C PHE A 899 -0.50 -19.65 -32.55
N LEU A 900 -1.25 -18.59 -32.89
CA LEU A 900 -2.28 -18.04 -32.01
C LEU A 900 -3.40 -19.06 -31.71
N THR A 901 -3.84 -19.82 -32.72
CA THR A 901 -4.85 -20.88 -32.57
C THR A 901 -4.34 -22.01 -31.67
N PHE A 902 -3.08 -22.43 -31.85
CA PHE A 902 -2.45 -23.41 -30.95
C PHE A 902 -2.45 -22.92 -29.51
N LEU A 903 -2.05 -21.67 -29.25
CA LEU A 903 -2.01 -21.13 -27.89
C LEU A 903 -3.41 -20.98 -27.28
N ALA A 904 -4.38 -20.46 -28.03
CA ALA A 904 -5.73 -20.24 -27.53
C ALA A 904 -6.41 -21.56 -27.11
N THR A 905 -6.27 -22.60 -27.93
CA THR A 905 -6.96 -23.89 -27.76
C THR A 905 -6.20 -24.90 -26.90
N ASN A 906 -4.94 -24.63 -26.52
CA ASN A 906 -4.15 -25.56 -25.70
C ASN A 906 -4.38 -25.35 -24.21
N GLU A 907 -5.16 -26.24 -23.59
CA GLU A 907 -5.50 -26.24 -22.16
C GLU A 907 -4.28 -26.33 -21.23
N ASN A 908 -3.10 -26.78 -21.73
CA ASN A 908 -1.87 -26.81 -20.94
C ASN A 908 -1.18 -25.44 -20.81
N ARG A 909 -1.72 -24.38 -21.43
CA ARG A 909 -1.19 -23.01 -21.33
C ARG A 909 -1.98 -22.21 -20.29
N ALA A 910 -1.30 -21.23 -19.68
CA ALA A 910 -1.92 -20.34 -18.72
C ALA A 910 -3.12 -19.61 -19.33
N GLY A 911 -4.25 -19.57 -18.62
CA GLY A 911 -5.50 -18.98 -19.11
C GLY A 911 -5.34 -17.54 -19.63
N GLU A 912 -4.46 -16.74 -19.01
CA GLU A 912 -4.17 -15.38 -19.48
C GLU A 912 -3.55 -15.36 -20.87
N LEU A 913 -2.55 -16.23 -21.12
CA LEU A 913 -1.90 -16.33 -22.42
C LEU A 913 -2.88 -16.83 -23.49
N ARG A 914 -3.74 -17.80 -23.15
CA ARG A 914 -4.80 -18.33 -24.01
C ARG A 914 -5.76 -17.22 -24.45
N LEU A 915 -6.27 -16.43 -23.49
CA LEU A 915 -7.18 -15.31 -23.76
C LEU A 915 -6.47 -14.15 -24.49
N LEU A 916 -5.18 -13.94 -24.25
CA LEU A 916 -4.40 -12.95 -24.99
C LEU A 916 -4.24 -13.38 -26.47
N ALA A 917 -3.96 -14.66 -26.73
CA ALA A 917 -3.91 -15.20 -28.08
C ALA A 917 -5.28 -15.14 -28.77
N ALA A 918 -6.37 -15.47 -28.06
CA ALA A 918 -7.74 -15.33 -28.54
C ALA A 918 -8.10 -13.87 -28.88
N THR A 919 -7.53 -12.88 -28.19
CA THR A 919 -7.70 -11.45 -28.54
C THR A 919 -7.12 -11.14 -29.92
N GLY A 920 -6.02 -11.81 -30.31
CA GLY A 920 -5.42 -11.66 -31.63
C GLY A 920 -6.27 -12.32 -32.71
N LEU A 921 -6.73 -13.55 -32.44
CA LEU A 921 -7.63 -14.30 -33.32
C LEU A 921 -8.98 -13.58 -33.54
N ALA A 922 -9.51 -12.93 -32.51
CA ALA A 922 -10.75 -12.16 -32.58
C ALA A 922 -10.73 -11.03 -33.62
N ARG A 923 -9.54 -10.53 -33.99
CA ARG A 923 -9.36 -9.48 -35.00
C ARG A 923 -9.25 -10.02 -36.43
N SER A 924 -9.18 -11.35 -36.60
CA SER A 924 -8.91 -12.01 -37.88
C SER A 924 -10.10 -11.96 -38.85
N ALA A 925 -9.76 -11.94 -40.14
CA ALA A 925 -10.69 -12.16 -41.25
C ALA A 925 -10.94 -13.67 -41.55
N ASP A 926 -10.28 -14.59 -40.86
CA ASP A 926 -10.51 -16.05 -40.95
C ASP A 926 -11.59 -16.55 -39.98
N ASP A 927 -12.54 -17.34 -40.47
CA ASP A 927 -13.68 -17.82 -39.68
C ASP A 927 -13.26 -18.85 -38.61
N MET A 928 -12.27 -19.69 -38.89
CA MET A 928 -11.76 -20.67 -37.93
C MET A 928 -11.00 -19.99 -36.79
N ALA A 929 -10.25 -18.93 -37.09
CA ALA A 929 -9.60 -18.10 -36.07
C ALA A 929 -10.64 -17.47 -35.13
N VAL A 930 -11.70 -16.89 -35.68
CA VAL A 930 -12.76 -16.29 -34.87
C VAL A 930 -13.55 -17.33 -34.08
N ALA A 931 -13.79 -18.52 -34.65
CA ALA A 931 -14.38 -19.65 -33.91
C ALA A 931 -13.54 -20.02 -32.68
N ALA A 932 -12.22 -20.20 -32.86
CA ALA A 932 -11.31 -20.50 -31.76
C ALA A 932 -11.30 -19.38 -30.69
N ALA A 933 -11.41 -18.11 -31.10
CA ALA A 933 -11.53 -16.99 -30.16
C ALA A 933 -12.83 -17.05 -29.33
N LEU A 934 -13.96 -17.35 -29.98
CA LEU A 934 -15.26 -17.52 -29.32
C LEU A 934 -15.26 -18.69 -28.35
N GLU A 935 -14.74 -19.85 -28.76
CA GLU A 935 -14.64 -21.05 -27.93
C GLU A 935 -13.76 -20.80 -26.70
N THR A 936 -12.58 -20.21 -26.91
CA THR A 936 -11.66 -19.87 -25.80
C THR A 936 -12.30 -18.88 -24.82
N ALA A 937 -13.09 -17.91 -25.31
CA ALA A 937 -13.82 -16.97 -24.47
C ALA A 937 -15.08 -17.56 -23.80
N ALA A 938 -15.49 -18.76 -24.19
CA ALA A 938 -16.67 -19.48 -23.72
C ALA A 938 -16.35 -20.56 -22.65
N GLU A 939 -15.08 -20.88 -22.42
CA GLU A 939 -14.64 -21.88 -21.43
C GLU A 939 -14.81 -21.39 -19.99
N ARG A 940 -15.86 -21.89 -19.31
CA ARG A 940 -16.28 -21.42 -17.97
C ARG A 940 -15.21 -21.49 -16.88
N GLU A 941 -14.35 -22.51 -16.85
CA GLU A 941 -13.26 -22.62 -15.85
C GLU A 941 -12.19 -21.53 -16.02
N ALA A 942 -12.05 -20.92 -17.21
CA ALA A 942 -11.12 -19.82 -17.47
C ALA A 942 -11.71 -18.43 -17.17
N LEU A 943 -13.04 -18.31 -17.03
CA LEU A 943 -13.77 -17.05 -16.91
C LEU A 943 -13.80 -16.46 -15.52
N ASP A 944 -13.92 -17.31 -14.50
CA ASP A 944 -13.99 -16.86 -13.11
C ASP A 944 -12.61 -16.39 -12.58
N ALA A 945 -11.52 -16.81 -13.22
CA ALA A 945 -10.15 -16.47 -12.82
C ALA A 945 -9.62 -15.16 -13.46
N LEU A 946 -10.12 -14.74 -14.64
CA LEU A 946 -9.54 -13.63 -15.44
C LEU A 946 -10.60 -12.80 -16.21
N PRO A 947 -11.58 -12.19 -15.52
CA PRO A 947 -12.75 -11.56 -16.16
C PRO A 947 -12.41 -10.45 -17.17
N ALA A 948 -11.36 -9.65 -16.95
CA ALA A 948 -11.02 -8.59 -17.90
C ALA A 948 -10.26 -9.04 -19.14
N THR A 949 -9.43 -10.08 -19.05
CA THR A 949 -8.76 -10.60 -20.25
C THR A 949 -9.80 -11.17 -21.21
N ARG A 950 -10.85 -11.82 -20.68
CA ARG A 950 -12.01 -12.21 -21.48
C ARG A 950 -12.76 -11.01 -22.05
N ALA A 951 -13.00 -9.96 -21.25
CA ALA A 951 -13.65 -8.74 -21.75
C ALA A 951 -12.88 -8.10 -22.92
N ARG A 952 -11.54 -8.23 -22.97
CA ARG A 952 -10.73 -7.78 -24.13
C ARG A 952 -10.99 -8.61 -25.37
N VAL A 953 -11.14 -9.93 -25.26
CA VAL A 953 -11.51 -10.80 -26.38
C VAL A 953 -12.87 -10.39 -26.91
N LEU A 954 -13.86 -10.20 -26.03
CA LEU A 954 -15.21 -9.78 -26.42
C LEU A 954 -15.21 -8.40 -27.08
N ALA A 955 -14.47 -7.44 -26.54
CA ALA A 955 -14.33 -6.11 -27.15
C ALA A 955 -13.65 -6.19 -28.53
N ALA A 956 -12.62 -7.04 -28.68
CA ALA A 956 -11.95 -7.24 -29.97
C ALA A 956 -12.87 -7.88 -31.01
N LEU A 957 -13.68 -8.87 -30.61
CA LEU A 957 -14.73 -9.45 -31.47
C LEU A 957 -15.73 -8.36 -31.88
N LEU A 958 -16.28 -7.59 -30.93
CA LEU A 958 -17.25 -6.53 -31.22
C LEU A 958 -16.72 -5.44 -32.16
N ALA A 959 -15.44 -5.08 -31.99
CA ALA A 959 -14.76 -4.07 -32.79
C ALA A 959 -14.34 -4.56 -34.18
N ASN A 960 -14.38 -5.88 -34.45
CA ASN A 960 -13.92 -6.42 -35.73
C ASN A 960 -14.87 -5.98 -36.87
N PRO A 961 -14.36 -5.23 -37.89
CA PRO A 961 -15.18 -4.71 -38.97
C PRO A 961 -15.64 -5.80 -39.95
N THR A 962 -14.98 -6.96 -39.98
CA THR A 962 -15.26 -8.04 -40.94
C THR A 962 -16.54 -8.83 -40.63
N HIS A 963 -17.09 -8.71 -39.41
CA HIS A 963 -18.31 -9.42 -39.02
C HIS A 963 -19.53 -9.09 -39.88
N GLY A 964 -19.56 -7.92 -40.54
CA GLY A 964 -20.65 -7.56 -41.46
C GLY A 964 -20.82 -8.53 -42.63
N GLY A 965 -19.80 -9.32 -42.97
CA GLY A 965 -19.85 -10.37 -44.00
C GLY A 965 -20.06 -11.79 -43.46
N ARG A 966 -20.26 -11.98 -42.15
CA ARG A 966 -20.27 -13.29 -41.47
C ARG A 966 -21.61 -13.65 -40.81
N THR A 967 -22.70 -13.01 -41.22
CA THR A 967 -24.01 -13.20 -40.57
C THR A 967 -24.47 -14.65 -40.61
N ASP A 968 -24.32 -15.34 -41.74
CA ASP A 968 -24.72 -16.74 -41.88
C ASP A 968 -23.96 -17.66 -40.91
N TRP A 969 -22.64 -17.54 -40.87
CA TRP A 969 -21.81 -18.33 -39.95
C TRP A 969 -22.10 -18.03 -38.48
N LEU A 970 -22.23 -16.75 -38.10
CA LEU A 970 -22.59 -16.37 -36.72
C LEU A 970 -23.97 -16.90 -36.31
N LEU A 971 -24.92 -16.97 -37.25
CA LEU A 971 -26.22 -17.58 -37.01
C LEU A 971 -26.09 -19.10 -36.78
N GLU A 972 -25.25 -19.80 -37.54
CA GLU A 972 -24.97 -21.22 -37.30
C GLU A 972 -24.36 -21.44 -35.90
N GLU A 973 -23.36 -20.64 -35.51
CA GLU A 973 -22.74 -20.70 -34.18
C GLU A 973 -23.73 -20.38 -33.05
N ALA A 974 -24.63 -19.41 -33.26
CA ALA A 974 -25.64 -19.01 -32.28
C ALA A 974 -26.69 -20.11 -31.98
N PHE A 975 -26.82 -21.11 -32.87
CA PHE A 975 -27.60 -22.33 -32.65
C PHE A 975 -26.74 -23.58 -32.43
N GLY A 976 -25.42 -23.39 -32.28
CA GLY A 976 -24.45 -24.46 -32.08
C GLY A 976 -24.62 -25.22 -30.76
N PRO A 977 -23.99 -26.40 -30.64
CA PRO A 977 -24.13 -27.27 -29.47
C PRO A 977 -23.41 -26.73 -28.21
N ASN A 978 -22.43 -25.84 -28.37
CA ASN A 978 -21.74 -25.19 -27.24
C ASN A 978 -22.55 -23.97 -26.79
N GLU A 979 -23.39 -24.13 -25.76
CA GLU A 979 -24.27 -23.06 -25.27
C GLU A 979 -23.54 -21.77 -24.88
N ASN A 980 -22.29 -21.83 -24.42
CA ASN A 980 -21.53 -20.64 -24.01
C ASN A 980 -21.00 -19.89 -25.23
N ALA A 981 -20.43 -20.60 -26.21
CA ALA A 981 -19.98 -19.99 -27.46
C ALA A 981 -21.17 -19.44 -28.27
N ALA A 982 -22.30 -20.17 -28.28
CA ALA A 982 -23.55 -19.73 -28.88
C ALA A 982 -24.10 -18.45 -28.24
N ALA A 983 -24.00 -18.30 -26.91
CA ALA A 983 -24.40 -17.06 -26.23
C ALA A 983 -23.54 -15.85 -26.66
N LEU A 984 -22.23 -16.05 -26.85
CA LEU A 984 -21.34 -15.00 -27.37
C LEU A 984 -21.61 -14.67 -28.83
N ALA A 985 -21.93 -15.67 -29.66
CA ALA A 985 -22.37 -15.45 -31.04
C ALA A 985 -23.67 -14.63 -31.08
N TRP A 986 -24.64 -14.91 -30.19
CA TRP A 986 -25.83 -14.06 -30.02
C TRP A 986 -25.48 -12.63 -29.60
N ALA A 987 -24.55 -12.45 -28.66
CA ALA A 987 -24.09 -11.12 -28.23
C ALA A 987 -23.54 -10.29 -29.41
N LEU A 988 -22.77 -10.91 -30.32
CA LEU A 988 -22.26 -10.26 -31.53
C LEU A 988 -23.38 -9.91 -32.52
N LEU A 989 -24.28 -10.85 -32.83
CA LEU A 989 -25.42 -10.63 -33.73
C LEU A 989 -26.31 -9.48 -33.23
N LEU A 990 -26.59 -9.44 -31.93
CA LEU A 990 -27.41 -8.39 -31.32
C LEU A 990 -26.74 -7.02 -31.43
N ARG A 991 -25.45 -6.89 -31.14
CA ARG A 991 -24.69 -5.64 -31.30
C ARG A 991 -24.56 -5.21 -32.76
N MET A 992 -24.42 -6.14 -33.69
CA MET A 992 -24.45 -5.83 -35.12
C MET A 992 -25.77 -5.21 -35.56
N SER A 993 -26.89 -5.63 -34.95
CA SER A 993 -28.22 -5.07 -35.25
C SER A 993 -28.39 -3.60 -34.82
N GLU A 994 -27.55 -3.10 -33.90
CA GLU A 994 -27.57 -1.73 -33.37
C GLU A 994 -26.77 -0.71 -34.19
N ARG A 995 -25.88 -1.15 -35.08
CA ARG A 995 -25.01 -0.21 -35.83
C ARG A 995 -25.85 0.77 -36.65
N ASP A 996 -25.38 2.01 -36.83
CA ASP A 996 -26.13 3.11 -37.48
C ASP A 996 -26.56 2.83 -38.95
N SER A 997 -26.05 1.77 -39.59
CA SER A 997 -26.42 1.36 -40.95
C SER A 997 -26.23 -0.15 -41.18
N PRO A 998 -27.05 -1.04 -40.60
CA PRO A 998 -27.00 -2.46 -40.93
C PRO A 998 -27.76 -2.70 -42.24
N SER A 999 -27.30 -3.64 -43.07
CA SER A 999 -28.06 -4.06 -44.26
C SER A 999 -29.47 -4.50 -43.84
N PRO A 1000 -30.55 -4.02 -44.49
CA PRO A 1000 -31.93 -4.44 -44.20
C PRO A 1000 -32.13 -5.96 -44.27
N VAL A 1001 -31.32 -6.64 -45.09
CA VAL A 1001 -31.31 -8.10 -45.23
C VAL A 1001 -30.81 -8.77 -43.95
N ILE A 1002 -29.65 -8.33 -43.45
CA ILE A 1002 -29.01 -8.84 -42.23
C ILE A 1002 -29.91 -8.63 -41.01
N ARG A 1003 -30.52 -7.44 -40.89
CA ARG A 1003 -31.48 -7.16 -39.79
C ARG A 1003 -32.66 -8.12 -39.82
N GLY A 1004 -33.24 -8.37 -41.00
CA GLY A 1004 -34.36 -9.29 -41.15
C GLY A 1004 -33.98 -10.75 -40.85
N GLU A 1005 -32.75 -11.17 -41.11
CA GLU A 1005 -32.25 -12.51 -40.76
C GLU A 1005 -32.10 -12.68 -39.25
N ILE A 1006 -31.51 -11.70 -38.57
CA ILE A 1006 -31.36 -11.70 -37.11
C ILE A 1006 -32.73 -11.70 -36.43
N GLU A 1007 -33.69 -10.89 -36.88
CA GLU A 1007 -35.05 -10.85 -36.32
C GLU A 1007 -35.77 -12.20 -36.46
N ARG A 1008 -35.63 -12.87 -37.61
CA ARG A 1008 -36.17 -14.23 -37.82
C ARG A 1008 -35.52 -15.25 -36.88
N ALA A 1009 -34.20 -15.18 -36.74
CA ALA A 1009 -33.45 -16.05 -35.86
C ALA A 1009 -33.85 -15.86 -34.39
N ILE A 1010 -34.05 -14.61 -33.94
CA ILE A 1010 -34.55 -14.31 -32.60
C ILE A 1010 -35.93 -14.94 -32.36
N ALA A 1011 -36.85 -14.83 -33.34
CA ALA A 1011 -38.16 -15.48 -33.24
C ALA A 1011 -38.04 -17.00 -33.14
N GLN A 1012 -37.12 -17.61 -33.89
CA GLN A 1012 -36.83 -19.05 -33.82
C GLN A 1012 -36.24 -19.46 -32.47
N ALA A 1013 -35.29 -18.69 -31.92
CA ALA A 1013 -34.66 -18.98 -30.64
C ALA A 1013 -35.66 -18.90 -29.48
N ARG A 1014 -36.58 -17.93 -29.51
CA ARG A 1014 -37.67 -17.76 -28.52
C ARG A 1014 -38.65 -18.93 -28.48
N ALA A 1015 -38.81 -19.65 -29.60
CA ALA A 1015 -39.81 -20.72 -29.71
C ALA A 1015 -39.47 -21.98 -28.89
N ARG A 1016 -38.21 -22.15 -28.44
CA ARG A 1016 -37.78 -23.33 -27.67
C ARG A 1016 -37.05 -22.90 -26.40
N PRO A 1017 -37.37 -23.47 -25.21
CA PRO A 1017 -36.77 -23.04 -23.95
C PRO A 1017 -35.24 -23.07 -23.91
N GLY A 1018 -34.60 -24.10 -24.49
CA GLY A 1018 -33.14 -24.22 -24.51
C GLY A 1018 -32.46 -23.09 -25.28
N THR A 1019 -32.86 -22.85 -26.52
CA THR A 1019 -32.31 -21.76 -27.36
C THR A 1019 -32.68 -20.38 -26.82
N PHE A 1020 -33.83 -20.26 -26.12
CA PHE A 1020 -34.22 -18.99 -25.50
C PHE A 1020 -33.32 -18.63 -24.30
N VAL A 1021 -32.90 -19.63 -23.50
CA VAL A 1021 -31.89 -19.41 -22.45
C VAL A 1021 -30.59 -18.87 -23.03
N VAL A 1022 -30.11 -19.47 -24.12
CA VAL A 1022 -28.85 -19.06 -24.78
C VAL A 1022 -28.95 -17.63 -25.34
N LEU A 1023 -30.07 -17.28 -25.98
CA LEU A 1023 -30.33 -15.91 -26.43
C LEU A 1023 -30.34 -14.89 -25.27
N LEU A 1024 -30.99 -15.22 -24.15
CA LEU A 1024 -31.04 -14.36 -22.96
C LEU A 1024 -29.66 -14.18 -22.32
N ARG A 1025 -28.82 -15.22 -22.31
CA ARG A 1025 -27.41 -15.08 -21.91
C ARG A 1025 -26.65 -14.14 -22.85
N GLY A 1026 -26.86 -14.24 -24.17
CA GLY A 1026 -26.28 -13.29 -25.12
C GLY A 1026 -26.70 -11.83 -24.88
N LEU A 1027 -27.95 -11.61 -24.47
CA LEU A 1027 -28.45 -10.29 -24.04
C LEU A 1027 -27.76 -9.79 -22.76
N ALA A 1028 -27.50 -10.68 -21.79
CA ALA A 1028 -26.76 -10.33 -20.58
C ALA A 1028 -25.30 -9.94 -20.91
N GLU A 1029 -24.65 -10.66 -21.80
CA GLU A 1029 -23.26 -10.42 -22.21
C GLU A 1029 -23.07 -9.12 -23.00
N SER A 1030 -24.03 -8.77 -23.87
CA SER A 1030 -23.91 -7.60 -24.75
C SER A 1030 -24.63 -6.34 -24.25
N ALA A 1031 -25.67 -6.47 -23.41
CA ALA A 1031 -26.54 -5.39 -22.96
C ALA A 1031 -27.00 -4.41 -24.08
N PRO A 1032 -27.63 -4.89 -25.17
CA PRO A 1032 -28.06 -4.05 -26.27
C PRO A 1032 -29.36 -3.29 -25.94
N ARG A 1033 -29.54 -2.11 -26.53
CA ARG A 1033 -30.73 -1.26 -26.48
C ARG A 1033 -31.87 -1.86 -27.33
N GLY A 1034 -33.12 -1.73 -26.86
CA GLY A 1034 -34.32 -2.10 -27.64
C GLY A 1034 -34.80 -3.55 -27.49
N PHE A 1035 -34.15 -4.35 -26.64
CA PHE A 1035 -34.50 -5.76 -26.41
C PHE A 1035 -35.24 -6.03 -25.09
N GLU A 1036 -35.69 -4.98 -24.39
CA GLU A 1036 -36.40 -5.09 -23.11
C GLU A 1036 -37.69 -5.92 -23.22
N GLY A 1037 -38.33 -5.93 -24.39
CA GLY A 1037 -39.49 -6.76 -24.67
C GLY A 1037 -39.19 -8.27 -24.59
N VAL A 1038 -38.04 -8.69 -25.10
CA VAL A 1038 -37.58 -10.09 -25.08
C VAL A 1038 -37.24 -10.52 -23.65
N VAL A 1039 -36.57 -9.66 -22.88
CA VAL A 1039 -36.26 -9.92 -21.47
C VAL A 1039 -37.54 -10.04 -20.64
N ARG A 1040 -38.50 -9.13 -20.83
CA ARG A 1040 -39.79 -9.15 -20.12
C ARG A 1040 -40.61 -10.41 -20.41
N GLU A 1041 -40.51 -10.95 -21.62
CA GLU A 1041 -41.11 -12.25 -21.96
C GLU A 1041 -40.43 -13.40 -21.21
N GLY A 1042 -39.08 -13.40 -21.16
CA GLY A 1042 -38.31 -14.39 -20.42
C GLY A 1042 -38.63 -14.40 -18.92
N LEU A 1043 -38.77 -13.23 -18.30
CA LEU A 1043 -39.17 -13.07 -16.89
C LEU A 1043 -40.54 -13.68 -16.57
N LYS A 1044 -41.45 -13.73 -17.56
CA LYS A 1044 -42.80 -14.31 -17.44
C LYS A 1044 -42.84 -15.81 -17.77
N SER A 1045 -41.72 -16.40 -18.16
CA SER A 1045 -41.65 -17.81 -18.54
C SER A 1045 -41.92 -18.73 -17.34
N LYS A 1046 -42.63 -19.83 -17.59
CA LYS A 1046 -42.81 -20.92 -16.60
C LYS A 1046 -41.58 -21.84 -16.50
N ASP A 1047 -40.64 -21.75 -17.44
CA ASP A 1047 -39.37 -22.46 -17.37
C ASP A 1047 -38.40 -21.69 -16.48
N ALA A 1048 -37.98 -22.32 -15.37
CA ALA A 1048 -37.14 -21.68 -14.36
C ALA A 1048 -35.77 -21.22 -14.92
N ARG A 1049 -35.21 -21.92 -15.91
CA ARG A 1049 -33.92 -21.56 -16.53
C ARG A 1049 -34.06 -20.31 -17.40
N VAL A 1050 -35.16 -20.21 -18.14
CA VAL A 1050 -35.48 -19.01 -18.95
C VAL A 1050 -35.69 -17.80 -18.04
N ALA A 1051 -36.47 -17.96 -16.96
CA ALA A 1051 -36.73 -16.88 -16.01
C ALA A 1051 -35.45 -16.43 -15.26
N ALA A 1052 -34.53 -17.35 -14.96
CA ALA A 1052 -33.24 -17.01 -14.34
C ALA A 1052 -32.33 -16.23 -15.30
N ALA A 1053 -32.15 -16.71 -16.54
CA ALA A 1053 -31.36 -16.02 -17.56
C ALA A 1053 -31.93 -14.62 -17.89
N ALA A 1054 -33.25 -14.46 -17.86
CA ALA A 1054 -33.88 -13.17 -18.08
C ALA A 1054 -33.59 -12.15 -16.96
N ARG A 1055 -33.49 -12.58 -15.69
CA ARG A 1055 -33.10 -11.68 -14.58
C ARG A 1055 -31.66 -11.21 -14.71
N GLU A 1056 -30.77 -12.08 -15.17
CA GLU A 1056 -29.36 -11.74 -15.43
C GLU A 1056 -29.25 -10.70 -16.57
N ALA A 1057 -30.01 -10.90 -17.65
CA ALA A 1057 -30.11 -9.93 -18.74
C ALA A 1057 -30.70 -8.58 -18.28
N GLU A 1058 -31.75 -8.60 -17.47
CA GLU A 1058 -32.38 -7.39 -16.91
C GLU A 1058 -31.39 -6.60 -16.04
N ALA A 1059 -30.64 -7.27 -15.16
CA ALA A 1059 -29.62 -6.63 -14.32
C ALA A 1059 -28.50 -6.00 -15.17
N SER A 1060 -28.06 -6.67 -16.22
CA SER A 1060 -26.97 -6.19 -17.09
C SER A 1060 -27.39 -4.97 -17.92
N ILE A 1061 -28.59 -4.98 -18.49
CA ILE A 1061 -29.15 -3.83 -19.21
C ILE A 1061 -29.41 -2.65 -18.26
N GLY A 1062 -29.83 -2.91 -17.03
CA GLY A 1062 -30.02 -1.90 -16.00
C GLY A 1062 -28.73 -1.18 -15.61
N LYS A 1063 -27.62 -1.92 -15.44
CA LYS A 1063 -26.29 -1.36 -15.17
C LYS A 1063 -25.78 -0.48 -16.31
N ALA A 1064 -25.96 -0.92 -17.56
CA ALA A 1064 -25.52 -0.15 -18.73
C ALA A 1064 -26.23 1.22 -18.85
N LYS A 1065 -27.49 1.32 -18.44
CA LYS A 1065 -28.24 2.59 -18.42
C LYS A 1065 -27.87 3.56 -17.30
N ALA A 1066 -27.17 3.08 -16.26
CA ALA A 1066 -26.78 3.90 -15.12
C ALA A 1066 -25.36 4.46 -15.24
N GLY A 1067 -24.58 4.02 -16.24
CA GLY A 1067 -23.21 4.47 -16.53
C GLY A 1067 -23.06 5.26 -17.84
N ASP A 1068 -24.15 5.43 -18.61
CA ASP A 1068 -24.31 6.47 -19.64
C ASP A 1068 -24.94 7.70 -18.98
#